data_AF-A0A963DIZ9-F1
#
_entry.id   AF-A0A963DIZ9-F1
#
_cell.length_a   1.000
_cell.length_b   1.000
_cell.length_c   1.000
_cell.angle_alpha   90.00
_cell.angle_beta   90.00
_cell.angle_gamma   90.00
#
_symmetry.space_group_name_H-M   'P 1'
#
loop_
_entity.id
_entity.type
_entity.pdbx_description
1 polymer ?
#
loop_
_entity_poly.entity_id
_entity_poly.type
_entity_poly.pdbx_seq_one_letter_code
_entity_poly.pdbx_strand_id
1 'polypeptide(L)'
;IIDNAGVIGAAGLAFSIHSDALSNRGAITGAEALFAVGRFDNTGGTVSAGRLGLWTDQLTNGDGSITSAGRAILSVRDSFDNRNGRLVADGALAVLDSGSLSLMNAGGEIRGDGVLIDATHTDSAGLVRSEASFTLYTQDDLSLGPDDLLFESAEHARLQVGGHFANEATVHADQSLSVEAGSLENTGHLGSDGITVLRIDGALVNHGEITGQTLSVSAGSLDNDGEVRARDLELMLRGDAAQLAGRIEASGRADFDLAGNLDLRGGSIHGDTVDLTVGGDVSILAHTRTRTDTTLSRDFDAGTVTTTETRVQYAESPPTLSATGELRLRAGGNFSVRGATIGAGGDFDGLVGGAVDVTALTLASRHTGTTYGRYRYDEPGSRERQLDTTDALTARASELTAGGNLSLIAGGDARYQGSLLAAGETLTLGAVGGALEFSALALTDTRSLVADRLDGLTDVSEYHQRQHGAATALTAEQLMLVAGSTLTVSGAELSAGGDITALAGGDIIVASLSLTETSQRSGMRSAWVDVGDGGYLTRYRDEYDSGPRERQHGGRFVAGGDITLAAGLDTPFGDDLLTRFGLAGAPTRDTPGVLRADAVTLTAAGDVGLSGVDGLAAADSTIEAGASLGLESGGDLVLASVTLAAEADLTAQAAGHLIIEGGRHSRQPLALQRDAAESGVEAADPLAAFDAPRAREHTDPAHADRFARTGEGRFSAGGRLTLAAGGALFSSGSDYAATEFIAVAGGDLSIVGSRTIEEATTRNGRERHTRIQAVAARIDADTVTIQGVGREIEVEDGDAETTTTASTVHLDHVAIQSRGTTHISATGDIAITPGAEFEHDYRRRKSSGLLSKRVRIDERTVLRAATSSIDVGSLELEALGDVSFTATRIAIRGERTEGDQAGRPTESRIVAGGDVRYAAVHDQEHRTHFDKKSLSIAGIRLSERATEITHEQLVALPTVLQSEADVLSESGGDTTLAGTRIDLGENVMTLTVGGTLRLEAVYDLERTQEVERSFTLGGIDGFDPKLGKNTEDTTIDEHSGARATQIDAGTVDSETGGDLVLAGADIRADDNLDLAVGGDIVQQDAASTSHHFAEQRTSYLGSFVNTSDGRVHDFGVSTQRSKD
;
A
#
# COMPACT_ATOMS: atom_id res chain seq x y z
N ILE A 1 -6.93 -92.06 -30.15
CA ILE A 1 -7.75 -91.06 -30.87
C ILE A 1 -9.19 -91.53 -30.86
N ILE A 2 -10.12 -90.69 -30.42
CA ILE A 2 -11.56 -90.92 -30.42
C ILE A 2 -12.20 -89.85 -31.33
N ASP A 3 -13.06 -90.26 -32.24
CA ASP A 3 -13.85 -89.35 -33.08
C ASP A 3 -15.34 -89.67 -32.91
N ASN A 4 -16.06 -88.77 -32.24
CA ASN A 4 -17.46 -88.93 -31.91
C ASN A 4 -18.33 -88.04 -32.80
N ALA A 5 -19.16 -88.67 -33.63
CA ALA A 5 -20.24 -88.01 -34.37
C ALA A 5 -21.64 -88.44 -33.87
N GLY A 6 -21.71 -89.28 -32.83
CA GLY A 6 -22.94 -89.83 -32.26
C GLY A 6 -23.15 -89.42 -30.79
N VAL A 7 -23.62 -90.34 -29.96
CA VAL A 7 -23.77 -90.11 -28.51
C VAL A 7 -22.82 -91.02 -27.74
N ILE A 8 -21.92 -90.45 -26.93
CA ILE A 8 -21.16 -91.17 -25.92
C ILE A 8 -21.78 -90.82 -24.57
N GLY A 9 -22.44 -91.75 -23.89
CA GLY A 9 -23.00 -91.43 -22.59
C GLY A 9 -23.25 -92.61 -21.68
N ALA A 10 -23.25 -92.32 -20.39
CA ALA A 10 -23.52 -93.27 -19.32
C ALA A 10 -24.66 -92.73 -18.46
N ALA A 11 -25.89 -93.18 -18.72
CA ALA A 11 -27.08 -92.71 -18.03
C ALA A 11 -26.99 -92.99 -16.51
N GLY A 12 -26.88 -91.93 -15.70
CA GLY A 12 -26.83 -92.02 -14.25
C GLY A 12 -25.53 -92.56 -13.65
N LEU A 13 -24.47 -92.73 -14.45
CA LEU A 13 -23.17 -93.25 -14.00
C LEU A 13 -22.04 -92.24 -14.23
N ALA A 14 -20.97 -92.39 -13.46
CA ALA A 14 -19.70 -91.74 -13.72
C ALA A 14 -18.93 -92.48 -14.82
N PHE A 15 -18.22 -91.75 -15.68
CA PHE A 15 -17.30 -92.35 -16.66
C PHE A 15 -16.02 -91.52 -16.80
N SER A 16 -14.96 -92.16 -17.30
CA SER A 16 -13.69 -91.51 -17.62
C SER A 16 -13.22 -91.83 -19.04
N ILE A 17 -12.76 -90.83 -19.78
CA ILE A 17 -12.14 -90.98 -21.10
C ILE A 17 -10.66 -90.61 -21.03
N HIS A 18 -9.79 -91.53 -21.41
CA HIS A 18 -8.34 -91.32 -21.51
C HIS A 18 -7.91 -91.52 -22.96
N SER A 19 -7.36 -90.50 -23.62
CA SER A 19 -6.85 -90.64 -25.00
C SER A 19 -5.94 -89.50 -25.44
N ASP A 20 -5.05 -89.71 -26.41
CA ASP A 20 -4.21 -88.60 -26.90
C ASP A 20 -5.01 -87.50 -27.62
N ALA A 21 -6.15 -87.85 -28.23
CA ALA A 21 -7.00 -86.88 -28.92
C ALA A 21 -8.47 -87.35 -28.94
N LEU A 22 -9.38 -86.42 -28.68
CA LEU A 22 -10.83 -86.58 -28.73
C LEU A 22 -11.44 -85.48 -29.62
N SER A 23 -12.08 -85.87 -30.72
CA SER A 23 -12.94 -85.02 -31.54
C SER A 23 -14.39 -85.33 -31.21
N ASN A 24 -15.18 -84.33 -30.85
CA ASN A 24 -16.60 -84.44 -30.56
C ASN A 24 -17.40 -83.49 -31.46
N ARG A 25 -18.09 -84.08 -32.44
CA ARG A 25 -19.11 -83.43 -33.28
C ARG A 25 -20.53 -83.87 -32.91
N GLY A 26 -20.67 -84.80 -31.96
CA GLY A 26 -21.93 -85.32 -31.44
C GLY A 26 -22.22 -84.85 -30.00
N ALA A 27 -22.80 -85.73 -29.18
CA ALA A 27 -23.10 -85.46 -27.77
C ALA A 27 -22.33 -86.38 -26.82
N ILE A 28 -21.83 -85.84 -25.70
CA ILE A 28 -21.25 -86.60 -24.60
C ILE A 28 -22.05 -86.33 -23.32
N THR A 29 -22.64 -87.35 -22.68
CA THR A 29 -23.55 -87.15 -21.52
C THR A 29 -23.30 -88.11 -20.34
N GLY A 30 -23.36 -87.64 -19.09
CA GLY A 30 -23.24 -88.51 -17.91
C GLY A 30 -23.48 -87.85 -16.56
N ALA A 31 -23.56 -88.62 -15.47
CA ALA A 31 -23.70 -88.06 -14.12
C ALA A 31 -22.40 -87.43 -13.61
N GLU A 32 -21.26 -87.98 -14.01
CA GLU A 32 -19.93 -87.41 -13.78
C GLU A 32 -19.03 -87.80 -14.96
N ALA A 33 -18.35 -86.82 -15.54
CA ALA A 33 -17.49 -87.01 -16.71
C ALA A 33 -16.06 -86.55 -16.38
N LEU A 34 -15.11 -87.48 -16.48
CA LEU A 34 -13.68 -87.19 -16.31
C LEU A 34 -12.96 -87.41 -17.64
N PHE A 35 -12.26 -86.40 -18.13
CA PHE A 35 -11.52 -86.47 -19.37
C PHE A 35 -10.03 -86.22 -19.09
N ALA A 36 -9.17 -87.15 -19.48
CA ALA A 36 -7.73 -86.96 -19.52
C ALA A 36 -7.28 -87.14 -20.96
N VAL A 37 -7.21 -86.04 -21.69
CA VAL A 37 -7.06 -86.03 -23.16
C VAL A 37 -5.93 -85.12 -23.59
N GLY A 38 -5.09 -85.51 -24.55
CA GLY A 38 -4.03 -84.59 -25.03
C GLY A 38 -4.63 -83.38 -25.76
N ARG A 39 -5.48 -83.63 -26.76
CA ARG A 39 -6.23 -82.60 -27.50
C ARG A 39 -7.72 -82.90 -27.51
N PHE A 40 -8.54 -81.95 -27.08
CA PHE A 40 -9.99 -82.05 -27.12
C PHE A 40 -10.59 -80.99 -28.06
N ASP A 41 -11.11 -81.43 -29.20
CA ASP A 41 -11.91 -80.62 -30.12
C ASP A 41 -13.40 -80.92 -29.91
N ASN A 42 -14.15 -79.96 -29.36
CA ASN A 42 -15.61 -79.98 -29.18
C ASN A 42 -16.32 -79.01 -30.15
N THR A 43 -15.71 -78.67 -31.28
CA THR A 43 -16.26 -77.68 -32.21
C THR A 43 -17.62 -78.14 -32.76
N GLY A 44 -18.70 -77.39 -32.47
CA GLY A 44 -20.08 -77.77 -32.82
C GLY A 44 -20.65 -78.99 -32.08
N GLY A 45 -19.91 -79.55 -31.12
CA GLY A 45 -20.31 -80.69 -30.29
C GLY A 45 -20.94 -80.26 -28.95
N THR A 46 -21.55 -81.21 -28.24
CA THR A 46 -22.12 -80.99 -26.90
C THR A 46 -21.50 -81.93 -25.86
N VAL A 47 -21.12 -81.39 -24.70
CA VAL A 47 -20.76 -82.13 -23.48
C VAL A 47 -21.71 -81.69 -22.37
N SER A 48 -22.33 -82.64 -21.68
CA SER A 48 -23.24 -82.35 -20.56
C SER A 48 -23.04 -83.35 -19.43
N ALA A 49 -22.64 -82.88 -18.25
CA ALA A 49 -22.37 -83.73 -17.10
C ALA A 49 -23.06 -83.25 -15.82
N GLY A 50 -23.26 -84.12 -14.83
CA GLY A 50 -23.65 -83.67 -13.47
C GLY A 50 -22.48 -83.04 -12.71
N ARG A 51 -21.25 -83.54 -12.92
CA ARG A 51 -19.98 -82.94 -12.52
C ARG A 51 -18.95 -83.17 -13.62
N LEU A 52 -18.09 -82.20 -13.87
CA LEU A 52 -17.11 -82.25 -14.95
C LEU A 52 -15.67 -82.10 -14.43
N GLY A 53 -14.79 -83.01 -14.83
CA GLY A 53 -13.34 -82.87 -14.72
C GLY A 53 -12.70 -83.05 -16.08
N LEU A 54 -11.84 -82.12 -16.50
CA LEU A 54 -11.16 -82.17 -17.80
C LEU A 54 -9.70 -81.76 -17.61
N TRP A 55 -8.78 -82.64 -17.98
CA TRP A 55 -7.34 -82.39 -18.04
C TRP A 55 -6.89 -82.53 -19.49
N THR A 56 -6.40 -81.45 -20.09
CA THR A 56 -5.99 -81.44 -21.51
C THR A 56 -4.85 -80.50 -21.81
N ASP A 57 -4.06 -80.80 -22.84
CA ASP A 57 -3.06 -79.83 -23.30
C ASP A 57 -3.74 -78.72 -24.12
N GLN A 58 -4.67 -79.10 -24.99
CA GLN A 58 -5.40 -78.17 -25.85
C GLN A 58 -6.91 -78.46 -25.82
N LEU A 59 -7.72 -77.40 -25.68
CA LEU A 59 -9.17 -77.44 -25.75
C LEU A 59 -9.66 -76.47 -26.83
N THR A 60 -10.44 -76.96 -27.79
CA THR A 60 -11.16 -76.14 -28.76
C THR A 60 -12.65 -76.38 -28.58
N ASN A 61 -13.40 -75.34 -28.26
CA ASN A 61 -14.85 -75.38 -28.02
C ASN A 61 -15.61 -74.36 -28.88
N GLY A 62 -15.02 -73.93 -30.00
CA GLY A 62 -15.67 -72.95 -30.89
C GLY A 62 -17.00 -73.46 -31.44
N ASP A 63 -18.05 -72.63 -31.39
CA ASP A 63 -19.45 -73.01 -31.71
C ASP A 63 -19.97 -74.25 -30.93
N GLY A 64 -19.22 -74.74 -29.94
CA GLY A 64 -19.51 -75.93 -29.14
C GLY A 64 -20.11 -75.58 -27.78
N SER A 65 -20.65 -76.59 -27.08
CA SER A 65 -21.25 -76.43 -25.75
C SER A 65 -20.72 -77.44 -24.75
N ILE A 66 -20.21 -76.97 -23.61
CA ILE A 66 -19.76 -77.76 -22.47
C ILE A 66 -20.57 -77.31 -21.25
N THR A 67 -21.33 -78.22 -20.64
CA THR A 67 -22.25 -77.92 -19.53
C THR A 67 -22.08 -78.87 -18.35
N SER A 68 -22.23 -78.36 -17.13
CA SER A 68 -22.20 -79.10 -15.87
C SER A 68 -23.35 -78.68 -14.95
N ALA A 69 -24.17 -79.61 -14.46
CA ALA A 69 -25.23 -79.31 -13.48
C ALA A 69 -24.71 -79.09 -12.04
N GLY A 70 -23.40 -79.21 -11.84
CA GLY A 70 -22.70 -78.97 -10.58
C GLY A 70 -21.29 -78.45 -10.85
N ARG A 71 -20.32 -78.78 -10.00
CA ARG A 71 -18.93 -78.28 -10.15
C ARG A 71 -18.26 -78.76 -11.44
N ALA A 72 -17.57 -77.85 -12.13
CA ALA A 72 -16.71 -78.13 -13.27
C ALA A 72 -15.27 -77.67 -13.00
N ILE A 73 -14.29 -78.53 -13.30
CA ILE A 73 -12.86 -78.22 -13.21
C ILE A 73 -12.20 -78.58 -14.53
N LEU A 74 -11.60 -77.59 -15.19
CA LEU A 74 -10.84 -77.74 -16.42
C LEU A 74 -9.39 -77.34 -16.11
N SER A 75 -8.45 -78.27 -16.25
CA SER A 75 -7.01 -78.02 -16.18
C SER A 75 -6.47 -78.07 -17.60
N VAL A 76 -6.01 -76.95 -18.13
CA VAL A 76 -5.54 -76.83 -19.51
C VAL A 76 -4.07 -76.38 -19.53
N ARG A 77 -3.23 -76.97 -20.38
CA ARG A 77 -1.78 -76.68 -20.38
C ARG A 77 -1.36 -75.58 -21.35
N ASP A 78 -1.83 -75.60 -22.60
CA ASP A 78 -1.33 -74.74 -23.67
C ASP A 78 -2.39 -73.75 -24.16
N SER A 79 -3.56 -74.23 -24.63
CA SER A 79 -4.55 -73.35 -25.27
C SER A 79 -5.98 -73.79 -25.01
N PHE A 80 -6.83 -72.83 -24.66
CA PHE A 80 -8.28 -73.00 -24.62
C PHE A 80 -8.94 -71.97 -25.56
N ASP A 81 -9.42 -72.43 -26.70
CA ASP A 81 -10.19 -71.64 -27.66
C ASP A 81 -11.69 -71.87 -27.42
N ASN A 82 -12.36 -70.90 -26.79
CA ASN A 82 -13.80 -70.89 -26.53
C ASN A 82 -14.54 -69.85 -27.39
N ARG A 83 -13.94 -69.36 -28.48
CA ARG A 83 -14.55 -68.29 -29.29
C ARG A 83 -15.89 -68.72 -29.88
N ASN A 84 -16.94 -67.93 -29.67
CA ASN A 84 -18.35 -68.27 -29.98
C ASN A 84 -18.85 -69.58 -29.32
N GLY A 85 -18.11 -70.15 -28.38
CA GLY A 85 -18.44 -71.37 -27.65
C GLY A 85 -19.15 -71.08 -26.32
N ARG A 86 -19.65 -72.14 -25.68
CA ARG A 86 -20.32 -72.06 -24.37
C ARG A 86 -19.69 -73.03 -23.37
N LEU A 87 -19.27 -72.51 -22.22
CA LEU A 87 -18.83 -73.27 -21.05
C LEU A 87 -19.67 -72.85 -19.84
N VAL A 88 -20.51 -73.74 -19.31
CA VAL A 88 -21.45 -73.41 -18.23
C VAL A 88 -21.44 -74.45 -17.12
N ALA A 89 -21.35 -74.00 -15.88
CA ALA A 89 -21.61 -74.80 -14.69
C ALA A 89 -22.76 -74.18 -13.88
N ASP A 90 -23.69 -74.98 -13.36
CA ASP A 90 -24.68 -74.51 -12.40
C ASP A 90 -24.10 -74.40 -10.97
N GLY A 91 -22.87 -74.89 -10.75
CA GLY A 91 -22.09 -74.68 -9.53
C GLY A 91 -20.77 -73.97 -9.83
N ALA A 92 -19.78 -74.14 -8.93
CA ALA A 92 -18.45 -73.55 -9.13
C ALA A 92 -17.75 -74.07 -10.41
N LEU A 93 -17.14 -73.18 -11.16
CA LEU A 93 -16.36 -73.43 -12.36
C LEU A 93 -14.92 -72.97 -12.14
N ALA A 94 -13.96 -73.85 -12.39
CA ALA A 94 -12.53 -73.53 -12.36
C ALA A 94 -11.88 -73.88 -13.70
N VAL A 95 -11.21 -72.91 -14.32
CA VAL A 95 -10.28 -73.09 -15.44
C VAL A 95 -8.89 -72.83 -14.88
N LEU A 96 -8.04 -73.85 -14.85
CA LEU A 96 -6.76 -73.85 -14.17
C LEU A 96 -5.61 -74.03 -15.17
N ASP A 97 -4.62 -73.16 -15.09
CA ASP A 97 -3.36 -73.31 -15.80
C ASP A 97 -2.56 -74.49 -15.23
N SER A 98 -2.02 -75.32 -16.11
CA SER A 98 -1.11 -76.42 -15.76
C SER A 98 0.22 -76.34 -16.52
N GLY A 99 0.46 -75.24 -17.22
CA GLY A 99 1.68 -74.95 -17.97
C GLY A 99 1.78 -73.46 -18.33
N SER A 100 1.21 -73.08 -19.47
CA SER A 100 1.22 -71.73 -20.03
C SER A 100 -0.09 -71.47 -20.79
N LEU A 101 -1.22 -71.58 -20.08
CA LEU A 101 -2.54 -71.51 -20.68
C LEU A 101 -2.79 -70.15 -21.34
N SER A 102 -3.06 -70.17 -22.64
CA SER A 102 -3.68 -69.08 -23.38
C SER A 102 -5.19 -69.32 -23.53
N LEU A 103 -6.01 -68.48 -22.89
CA LEU A 103 -7.47 -68.51 -22.99
C LEU A 103 -7.94 -67.49 -24.04
N MET A 104 -8.63 -67.95 -25.08
CA MET A 104 -9.28 -67.11 -26.09
C MET A 104 -10.80 -67.28 -25.95
N ASN A 105 -11.50 -66.25 -25.48
CA ASN A 105 -12.95 -66.31 -25.25
C ASN A 105 -13.75 -65.32 -26.12
N ALA A 106 -13.16 -64.72 -27.16
CA ALA A 106 -13.83 -63.73 -27.99
C ALA A 106 -15.23 -64.18 -28.49
N GLY A 107 -16.29 -63.45 -28.14
CA GLY A 107 -17.69 -63.79 -28.47
C GLY A 107 -18.25 -65.07 -27.82
N GLY A 108 -17.50 -65.73 -26.94
CA GLY A 108 -17.90 -66.93 -26.19
C GLY A 108 -18.51 -66.63 -24.82
N GLU A 109 -19.13 -67.64 -24.20
CA GLU A 109 -19.73 -67.57 -22.84
C GLU A 109 -19.01 -68.51 -21.87
N ILE A 110 -18.61 -67.99 -20.70
CA ILE A 110 -18.15 -68.76 -19.54
C ILE A 110 -19.06 -68.40 -18.34
N ARG A 111 -19.79 -69.36 -17.79
CA ARG A 111 -20.74 -69.12 -16.66
C ARG A 111 -20.59 -70.12 -15.53
N GLY A 112 -20.64 -69.65 -14.30
CA GLY A 112 -20.66 -70.46 -13.07
C GLY A 112 -21.40 -69.76 -11.92
N ASP A 113 -21.75 -70.50 -10.86
CA ASP A 113 -22.17 -69.91 -9.58
C ASP A 113 -21.00 -69.11 -8.97
N GLY A 114 -19.80 -69.71 -8.98
CA GLY A 114 -18.53 -69.00 -8.78
C GLY A 114 -17.55 -69.39 -9.89
N VAL A 115 -16.76 -68.44 -10.39
CA VAL A 115 -15.83 -68.66 -11.50
C VAL A 115 -14.41 -68.29 -11.08
N LEU A 116 -13.49 -69.25 -11.21
CA LEU A 116 -12.05 -69.06 -11.08
C LEU A 116 -11.40 -69.32 -12.44
N ILE A 117 -10.69 -68.33 -12.98
CA ILE A 117 -9.85 -68.47 -14.16
C ILE A 117 -8.41 -68.18 -13.74
N ASP A 118 -7.53 -69.15 -13.92
CA ASP A 118 -6.09 -69.04 -13.76
C ASP A 118 -5.47 -69.36 -15.12
N ALA A 119 -4.87 -68.37 -15.77
CA ALA A 119 -4.27 -68.47 -17.10
C ALA A 119 -2.99 -67.64 -17.17
N THR A 120 -2.08 -67.98 -18.08
CA THR A 120 -0.90 -67.14 -18.33
C THR A 120 -1.28 -65.92 -19.17
N HIS A 121 -2.06 -66.14 -20.23
CA HIS A 121 -2.55 -65.10 -21.13
C HIS A 121 -4.06 -65.23 -21.34
N THR A 122 -4.78 -64.12 -21.25
CA THR A 122 -6.23 -64.09 -21.35
C THR A 122 -6.69 -63.05 -22.37
N ASP A 123 -7.25 -63.51 -23.49
CA ASP A 123 -7.97 -62.69 -24.47
C ASP A 123 -9.49 -62.84 -24.18
N SER A 124 -9.97 -61.99 -23.29
CA SER A 124 -11.31 -62.04 -22.67
C SER A 124 -12.38 -61.27 -23.43
N ALA A 125 -12.29 -61.18 -24.77
CA ALA A 125 -13.26 -60.45 -25.60
C ALA A 125 -14.70 -61.07 -25.69
N GLY A 126 -15.18 -61.69 -24.62
CA GLY A 126 -16.47 -62.40 -24.54
C GLY A 126 -17.06 -62.40 -23.12
N LEU A 127 -18.28 -62.93 -23.00
CA LEU A 127 -19.09 -62.85 -21.79
C LEU A 127 -18.60 -63.86 -20.73
N VAL A 128 -18.18 -63.36 -19.57
CA VAL A 128 -18.02 -64.19 -18.37
C VAL A 128 -19.09 -63.82 -17.35
N ARG A 129 -19.70 -64.79 -16.67
CA ARG A 129 -20.80 -64.59 -15.71
C ARG A 129 -20.56 -65.39 -14.44
N SER A 130 -20.67 -64.72 -13.30
CA SER A 130 -20.61 -65.33 -11.97
C SER A 130 -21.74 -64.75 -11.12
N GLU A 131 -22.46 -65.59 -10.38
CA GLU A 131 -23.57 -65.16 -9.49
C GLU A 131 -23.09 -64.91 -8.04
N ALA A 132 -21.97 -65.52 -7.62
CA ALA A 132 -21.37 -65.35 -6.29
C ALA A 132 -19.97 -64.71 -6.34
N SER A 133 -18.92 -65.47 -6.70
CA SER A 133 -17.53 -64.98 -6.67
C SER A 133 -16.81 -65.15 -8.00
N PHE A 134 -16.23 -64.07 -8.53
CA PHE A 134 -15.37 -64.07 -9.70
C PHE A 134 -13.90 -63.87 -9.32
N THR A 135 -13.00 -64.70 -9.85
CA THR A 135 -11.56 -64.50 -9.69
C THR A 135 -10.83 -64.79 -10.99
N LEU A 136 -10.01 -63.84 -11.43
CA LEU A 136 -9.13 -63.95 -12.60
C LEU A 136 -7.69 -63.73 -12.19
N TYR A 137 -6.83 -64.71 -12.47
CA TYR A 137 -5.37 -64.59 -12.42
C TYR A 137 -4.83 -64.67 -13.85
N THR A 138 -4.13 -63.62 -14.29
CA THR A 138 -3.41 -63.56 -15.58
C THR A 138 -2.01 -63.00 -15.36
N GLN A 139 -0.99 -63.61 -15.97
CA GLN A 139 0.41 -63.17 -15.77
C GLN A 139 0.80 -61.99 -16.67
N ASP A 140 0.24 -61.93 -17.88
CA ASP A 140 0.50 -60.87 -18.85
C ASP A 140 -0.55 -59.75 -18.77
N ASP A 141 -0.72 -59.00 -19.87
CA ASP A 141 -1.71 -57.93 -20.02
C ASP A 141 -3.15 -58.47 -20.12
N LEU A 142 -4.11 -57.64 -19.70
CA LEU A 142 -5.55 -57.85 -19.88
C LEU A 142 -6.12 -56.64 -20.63
N SER A 143 -6.82 -56.88 -21.74
CA SER A 143 -7.51 -55.83 -22.50
C SER A 143 -8.99 -56.16 -22.60
N LEU A 144 -9.85 -55.21 -22.24
CA LEU A 144 -11.30 -55.30 -22.40
C LEU A 144 -11.77 -54.15 -23.30
N GLY A 145 -12.33 -54.47 -24.46
CA GLY A 145 -12.96 -53.52 -25.37
C GLY A 145 -14.37 -53.11 -24.92
N PRO A 146 -15.02 -52.15 -25.62
CA PRO A 146 -16.27 -51.53 -25.17
C PRO A 146 -17.49 -52.48 -25.18
N ASP A 147 -17.44 -53.56 -25.98
CA ASP A 147 -18.49 -54.58 -26.04
C ASP A 147 -18.21 -55.79 -25.12
N ASP A 148 -17.08 -55.79 -24.42
CA ASP A 148 -16.70 -56.89 -23.53
C ASP A 148 -17.43 -56.78 -22.19
N LEU A 149 -17.77 -57.93 -21.61
CA LEU A 149 -18.35 -57.99 -20.27
C LEU A 149 -17.66 -59.09 -19.47
N LEU A 150 -16.84 -58.68 -18.51
CA LEU A 150 -16.06 -59.60 -17.69
C LEU A 150 -16.91 -60.28 -16.61
N PHE A 151 -17.94 -59.62 -16.07
CA PHE A 151 -18.96 -60.21 -15.20
C PHE A 151 -20.17 -59.29 -15.06
N GLU A 152 -21.36 -59.86 -14.86
CA GLU A 152 -22.63 -59.10 -14.81
C GLU A 152 -23.23 -58.96 -13.40
N SER A 153 -22.90 -59.84 -12.43
CA SER A 153 -23.46 -59.79 -11.06
C SER A 153 -22.62 -60.55 -10.02
N ALA A 154 -21.30 -60.41 -10.04
CA ALA A 154 -20.50 -61.06 -8.99
C ALA A 154 -20.67 -60.25 -7.68
N GLU A 155 -21.05 -60.91 -6.57
CA GLU A 155 -21.02 -60.29 -5.24
C GLU A 155 -19.59 -59.80 -4.93
N HIS A 156 -18.61 -60.66 -5.20
CA HIS A 156 -17.19 -60.36 -5.01
C HIS A 156 -16.38 -60.68 -6.27
N ALA A 157 -15.59 -59.72 -6.75
CA ALA A 157 -14.68 -59.88 -7.88
C ALA A 157 -13.23 -59.59 -7.49
N ARG A 158 -12.31 -60.47 -7.90
CA ARG A 158 -10.86 -60.27 -7.77
C ARG A 158 -10.17 -60.42 -9.13
N LEU A 159 -9.48 -59.39 -9.57
CA LEU A 159 -8.65 -59.38 -10.77
C LEU A 159 -7.19 -59.23 -10.36
N GLN A 160 -6.34 -60.16 -10.79
CA GLN A 160 -4.90 -60.05 -10.62
C GLN A 160 -4.23 -60.21 -11.98
N VAL A 161 -3.69 -59.10 -12.47
CA VAL A 161 -3.07 -58.93 -13.78
C VAL A 161 -1.58 -58.64 -13.54
N GLY A 162 -0.68 -59.49 -14.03
CA GLY A 162 0.75 -59.25 -13.83
C GLY A 162 1.31 -58.08 -14.66
N GLY A 163 0.68 -57.80 -15.82
CA GLY A 163 1.05 -56.71 -16.73
C GLY A 163 0.13 -55.50 -16.69
N HIS A 164 -0.15 -54.94 -17.87
CA HIS A 164 -1.02 -53.80 -18.08
C HIS A 164 -2.50 -54.22 -18.18
N PHE A 165 -3.38 -53.53 -17.47
CA PHE A 165 -4.82 -53.70 -17.58
C PHE A 165 -5.44 -52.51 -18.32
N ALA A 166 -5.89 -52.74 -19.56
CA ALA A 166 -6.65 -51.76 -20.34
C ALA A 166 -8.15 -52.09 -20.25
N ASN A 167 -8.95 -51.17 -19.71
CA ASN A 167 -10.39 -51.33 -19.55
C ASN A 167 -11.16 -50.24 -20.31
N GLU A 168 -11.79 -50.63 -21.43
CA GLU A 168 -12.80 -49.84 -22.15
C GLU A 168 -14.23 -50.32 -21.84
N ALA A 169 -14.38 -51.39 -21.05
CA ALA A 169 -15.63 -52.07 -20.71
C ALA A 169 -16.25 -51.58 -19.39
N THR A 170 -17.41 -52.14 -19.05
CA THR A 170 -18.01 -52.03 -17.70
C THR A 170 -17.62 -53.24 -16.86
N VAL A 171 -16.84 -52.99 -15.80
CA VAL A 171 -16.46 -53.96 -14.77
C VAL A 171 -17.06 -53.51 -13.44
N HIS A 172 -18.14 -54.17 -13.00
CA HIS A 172 -18.92 -53.76 -11.81
C HIS A 172 -19.34 -54.95 -10.93
N ALA A 173 -19.00 -54.91 -9.64
CA ALA A 173 -19.39 -55.92 -8.64
C ALA A 173 -20.46 -55.41 -7.65
N ASP A 174 -21.29 -56.29 -7.11
CA ASP A 174 -22.41 -55.89 -6.25
C ASP A 174 -21.97 -55.56 -4.81
N GLN A 175 -20.85 -56.11 -4.31
CA GLN A 175 -20.37 -55.82 -2.95
C GLN A 175 -18.90 -55.41 -2.90
N SER A 176 -18.02 -56.10 -3.62
CA SER A 176 -16.61 -55.71 -3.63
C SER A 176 -15.87 -56.06 -4.91
N LEU A 177 -15.02 -55.13 -5.34
CA LEU A 177 -14.07 -55.32 -6.43
C LEU A 177 -12.64 -55.11 -5.91
N SER A 178 -11.74 -56.07 -6.15
CA SER A 178 -10.30 -55.93 -5.90
C SER A 178 -9.53 -56.12 -7.19
N VAL A 179 -8.76 -55.12 -7.59
CA VAL A 179 -7.89 -55.16 -8.77
C VAL A 179 -6.44 -55.00 -8.35
N GLU A 180 -5.60 -55.92 -8.80
CA GLU A 180 -4.16 -55.86 -8.69
C GLU A 180 -3.58 -55.87 -10.10
N ALA A 181 -2.80 -54.85 -10.48
CA ALA A 181 -2.21 -54.75 -11.82
C ALA A 181 -0.82 -54.10 -11.81
N GLY A 182 0.01 -54.39 -12.83
CA GLY A 182 1.26 -53.69 -13.07
C GLY A 182 1.04 -52.22 -13.44
N SER A 183 0.07 -51.94 -14.32
CA SER A 183 -0.47 -50.61 -14.62
C SER A 183 -1.93 -50.72 -15.04
N LEU A 184 -2.70 -49.62 -14.97
CA LEU A 184 -4.11 -49.60 -15.32
C LEU A 184 -4.43 -48.38 -16.18
N GLU A 185 -5.02 -48.60 -17.35
CA GLU A 185 -5.67 -47.57 -18.18
C GLU A 185 -7.17 -47.85 -18.21
N ASN A 186 -7.96 -46.94 -17.65
CA ASN A 186 -9.41 -47.06 -17.59
C ASN A 186 -10.07 -45.98 -18.44
N THR A 187 -10.70 -46.37 -19.54
CA THR A 187 -11.55 -45.51 -20.39
C THR A 187 -13.03 -45.89 -20.27
N GLY A 188 -13.33 -47.06 -19.69
CA GLY A 188 -14.68 -47.55 -19.37
C GLY A 188 -15.10 -47.28 -17.92
N HIS A 189 -15.89 -48.19 -17.33
CA HIS A 189 -16.32 -48.11 -15.93
C HIS A 189 -15.68 -49.23 -15.10
N LEU A 190 -15.13 -48.88 -13.93
CA LEU A 190 -14.53 -49.83 -12.99
C LEU A 190 -15.02 -49.56 -11.55
N GLY A 191 -15.74 -50.49 -10.93
CA GLY A 191 -16.18 -50.26 -9.55
C GLY A 191 -17.05 -51.33 -8.90
N SER A 192 -17.69 -50.94 -7.80
CA SER A 192 -18.65 -51.77 -7.08
C SER A 192 -19.65 -50.92 -6.28
N ASP A 193 -20.80 -51.49 -5.91
CA ASP A 193 -21.77 -50.83 -5.02
C ASP A 193 -21.28 -50.71 -3.56
N GLY A 194 -20.18 -51.39 -3.21
CA GLY A 194 -19.61 -51.45 -1.86
C GLY A 194 -18.14 -51.02 -1.83
N ILE A 195 -17.22 -51.97 -1.65
CA ILE A 195 -15.79 -51.68 -1.49
C ILE A 195 -15.03 -51.96 -2.78
N THR A 196 -14.40 -50.93 -3.33
CA THR A 196 -13.47 -51.05 -4.46
C THR A 196 -12.05 -50.82 -3.98
N VAL A 197 -11.15 -51.78 -4.23
CA VAL A 197 -9.72 -51.68 -3.89
C VAL A 197 -8.87 -51.83 -5.15
N LEU A 198 -8.10 -50.81 -5.48
CA LEU A 198 -7.18 -50.81 -6.61
C LEU A 198 -5.74 -50.79 -6.09
N ARG A 199 -4.96 -51.84 -6.35
CA ARG A 199 -3.54 -51.89 -6.03
C ARG A 199 -2.72 -52.01 -7.31
N ILE A 200 -2.21 -50.87 -7.76
CA ILE A 200 -1.52 -50.72 -9.04
C ILE A 200 -0.04 -50.47 -8.78
N ASP A 201 0.86 -51.24 -9.36
CA ASP A 201 2.29 -51.07 -9.05
C ASP A 201 2.89 -49.82 -9.70
N GLY A 202 2.50 -49.53 -10.95
CA GLY A 202 2.91 -48.38 -11.74
C GLY A 202 1.82 -47.31 -11.86
N ALA A 203 1.64 -46.79 -13.07
CA ALA A 203 0.69 -45.71 -13.35
C ALA A 203 -0.76 -46.21 -13.40
N LEU A 204 -1.65 -45.42 -12.80
CA LEU A 204 -3.10 -45.48 -12.99
C LEU A 204 -3.51 -44.28 -13.85
N VAL A 205 -4.00 -44.54 -15.06
CA VAL A 205 -4.55 -43.53 -15.97
C VAL A 205 -6.06 -43.73 -16.04
N ASN A 206 -6.83 -42.71 -15.68
CA ASN A 206 -8.29 -42.76 -15.69
C ASN A 206 -8.88 -41.69 -16.61
N HIS A 207 -9.36 -42.15 -17.76
CA HIS A 207 -10.18 -41.42 -18.73
C HIS A 207 -11.69 -41.69 -18.57
N GLY A 208 -12.04 -42.79 -17.89
CA GLY A 208 -13.41 -43.27 -17.68
C GLY A 208 -13.95 -42.97 -16.28
N GLU A 209 -14.71 -43.90 -15.72
CA GLU A 209 -15.31 -43.79 -14.38
C GLU A 209 -14.75 -44.86 -13.42
N ILE A 210 -14.35 -44.46 -12.22
CA ILE A 210 -13.99 -45.36 -11.11
C ILE A 210 -14.93 -45.11 -9.92
N THR A 211 -15.61 -46.15 -9.43
CA THR A 211 -16.66 -46.02 -8.40
C THR A 211 -16.55 -46.97 -7.20
N GLY A 212 -17.07 -46.54 -6.05
CA GLY A 212 -17.24 -47.35 -4.83
C GLY A 212 -18.03 -46.63 -3.73
N GLN A 213 -18.61 -47.32 -2.75
CA GLN A 213 -18.93 -46.66 -1.47
C GLN A 213 -17.63 -46.31 -0.75
N THR A 214 -16.76 -47.30 -0.56
CA THR A 214 -15.38 -47.08 -0.08
C THR A 214 -14.44 -47.41 -1.22
N LEU A 215 -13.63 -46.45 -1.63
CA LEU A 215 -12.64 -46.59 -2.69
C LEU A 215 -11.25 -46.40 -2.09
N SER A 216 -10.43 -47.45 -2.11
CA SER A 216 -9.02 -47.39 -1.69
C SER A 216 -8.13 -47.65 -2.89
N VAL A 217 -7.26 -46.69 -3.21
CA VAL A 217 -6.37 -46.73 -4.37
C VAL A 217 -4.93 -46.59 -3.89
N SER A 218 -4.11 -47.59 -4.17
CA SER A 218 -2.66 -47.54 -3.99
C SER A 218 -2.00 -47.65 -5.37
N ALA A 219 -1.35 -46.58 -5.84
CA ALA A 219 -0.70 -46.56 -7.15
C ALA A 219 0.71 -45.94 -7.13
N GLY A 220 1.49 -46.16 -8.18
CA GLY A 220 2.76 -45.46 -8.41
C GLY A 220 2.54 -43.98 -8.75
N SER A 221 1.56 -43.68 -9.60
CA SER A 221 1.11 -42.33 -9.96
C SER A 221 -0.35 -42.38 -10.42
N LEU A 222 -1.02 -41.23 -10.41
CA LEU A 222 -2.37 -41.06 -10.93
C LEU A 222 -2.39 -39.95 -11.99
N ASP A 223 -2.93 -40.26 -13.16
CA ASP A 223 -3.37 -39.30 -14.18
C ASP A 223 -4.89 -39.46 -14.34
N ASN A 224 -5.65 -38.37 -14.19
CA ASN A 224 -7.10 -38.43 -14.20
C ASN A 224 -7.69 -37.23 -14.95
N ASP A 225 -8.19 -37.49 -16.14
CA ASP A 225 -9.04 -36.59 -16.93
C ASP A 225 -10.51 -37.11 -17.01
N GLY A 226 -10.79 -38.29 -16.44
CA GLY A 226 -12.13 -38.86 -16.22
C GLY A 226 -12.74 -38.54 -14.85
N GLU A 227 -13.54 -39.48 -14.32
CA GLU A 227 -14.29 -39.34 -13.07
C GLU A 227 -13.92 -40.41 -12.03
N VAL A 228 -13.72 -39.99 -10.79
CA VAL A 228 -13.56 -40.85 -9.61
C VAL A 228 -14.63 -40.48 -8.59
N ARG A 229 -15.51 -41.42 -8.24
CA ARG A 229 -16.62 -41.20 -7.31
C ARG A 229 -16.62 -42.19 -6.16
N ALA A 230 -16.67 -41.66 -4.95
CA ALA A 230 -16.84 -42.48 -3.75
C ALA A 230 -17.77 -41.84 -2.71
N ARG A 231 -18.15 -42.60 -1.69
CA ARG A 231 -18.53 -41.99 -0.41
C ARG A 231 -17.26 -41.66 0.36
N ASP A 232 -16.44 -42.66 0.65
CA ASP A 232 -15.16 -42.50 1.33
C ASP A 232 -14.03 -42.90 0.38
N LEU A 233 -13.09 -41.99 0.14
CA LEU A 233 -11.95 -42.16 -0.76
C LEU A 233 -10.65 -42.12 0.05
N GLU A 234 -9.79 -43.10 -0.20
CA GLU A 234 -8.40 -43.14 0.24
C GLU A 234 -7.50 -43.31 -0.98
N LEU A 235 -6.61 -42.35 -1.21
CA LEU A 235 -5.68 -42.35 -2.33
C LEU A 235 -4.24 -42.27 -1.81
N MET A 236 -3.51 -43.38 -1.90
CA MET A 236 -2.09 -43.48 -1.53
C MET A 236 -1.22 -43.59 -2.78
N LEU A 237 -0.40 -42.59 -3.04
CA LEU A 237 0.50 -42.58 -4.20
C LEU A 237 1.97 -42.56 -3.78
N ARG A 238 2.76 -43.46 -4.37
CA ARG A 238 4.23 -43.51 -4.18
C ARG A 238 4.98 -42.44 -4.98
N GLY A 239 4.27 -41.73 -5.87
CA GLY A 239 4.79 -40.68 -6.74
C GLY A 239 3.78 -39.55 -6.91
N ASP A 240 3.69 -39.00 -8.11
CA ASP A 240 2.86 -37.81 -8.40
C ASP A 240 1.39 -38.15 -8.68
N ALA A 241 0.49 -37.26 -8.28
CA ALA A 241 -0.85 -37.13 -8.85
C ALA A 241 -0.80 -36.02 -9.91
N ALA A 242 -0.45 -36.39 -11.15
CA ALA A 242 -0.21 -35.46 -12.23
C ALA A 242 -1.49 -35.22 -13.04
N GLN A 243 -1.79 -33.96 -13.35
CA GLN A 243 -2.83 -33.55 -14.30
C GLN A 243 -4.22 -34.09 -13.98
N LEU A 244 -4.73 -33.74 -12.80
CA LEU A 244 -6.15 -33.93 -12.49
C LEU A 244 -6.99 -32.93 -13.30
N ALA A 245 -7.18 -33.18 -14.60
CA ALA A 245 -8.08 -32.41 -15.46
C ALA A 245 -9.54 -32.86 -15.30
N GLY A 246 -9.75 -34.04 -14.71
CA GLY A 246 -11.03 -34.66 -14.44
C GLY A 246 -11.58 -34.34 -13.06
N ARG A 247 -12.57 -35.12 -12.62
CA ARG A 247 -13.32 -34.88 -11.38
C ARG A 247 -13.10 -35.99 -10.36
N ILE A 248 -12.77 -35.62 -9.12
CA ILE A 248 -12.74 -36.50 -7.95
C ILE A 248 -13.81 -36.03 -6.96
N GLU A 249 -14.82 -36.87 -6.71
CA GLU A 249 -15.94 -36.59 -5.81
C GLU A 249 -16.05 -37.66 -4.71
N ALA A 250 -15.90 -37.27 -3.46
CA ALA A 250 -16.16 -38.11 -2.29
C ALA A 250 -17.30 -37.52 -1.45
N SER A 251 -18.48 -38.14 -1.41
CA SER A 251 -19.61 -37.58 -0.63
C SER A 251 -19.41 -37.60 0.90
N GLY A 252 -18.35 -38.24 1.39
CA GLY A 252 -17.87 -38.28 2.77
C GLY A 252 -16.41 -37.82 2.83
N ARG A 253 -15.51 -38.66 3.36
CA ARG A 253 -14.10 -38.29 3.54
C ARG A 253 -13.27 -38.60 2.28
N ALA A 254 -12.42 -37.68 1.86
CA ALA A 254 -11.35 -37.91 0.89
C ALA A 254 -9.99 -37.72 1.56
N ASP A 255 -9.20 -38.78 1.63
CA ASP A 255 -7.85 -38.80 2.19
C ASP A 255 -6.83 -39.02 1.07
N PHE A 256 -5.91 -38.09 0.91
CA PHE A 256 -4.85 -38.12 -0.08
C PHE A 256 -3.50 -38.17 0.62
N ASP A 257 -2.74 -39.25 0.41
CA ASP A 257 -1.36 -39.40 0.86
C ASP A 257 -0.44 -39.58 -0.35
N LEU A 258 0.22 -38.50 -0.76
CA LEU A 258 1.00 -38.41 -1.99
C LEU A 258 2.47 -38.19 -1.65
N ALA A 259 3.36 -39.11 -2.01
CA ALA A 259 4.80 -38.91 -1.80
C ALA A 259 5.41 -37.86 -2.74
N GLY A 260 4.80 -37.64 -3.91
CA GLY A 260 5.22 -36.67 -4.92
C GLY A 260 4.44 -35.37 -4.88
N ASN A 261 4.16 -34.82 -6.06
CA ASN A 261 3.45 -33.56 -6.28
C ASN A 261 1.96 -33.77 -6.58
N LEU A 262 1.16 -32.74 -6.34
CA LEU A 262 -0.24 -32.64 -6.77
C LEU A 262 -0.39 -31.51 -7.80
N ASP A 263 -0.85 -31.82 -9.02
CA ASP A 263 -1.09 -30.83 -10.07
C ASP A 263 -2.56 -30.87 -10.54
N LEU A 264 -3.37 -29.93 -10.03
CA LEU A 264 -4.78 -29.76 -10.35
C LEU A 264 -4.94 -28.66 -11.42
N ARG A 265 -5.02 -29.07 -12.69
CA ARG A 265 -5.16 -28.18 -13.85
C ARG A 265 -6.49 -28.39 -14.55
N GLY A 266 -7.47 -27.57 -14.21
CA GLY A 266 -8.78 -27.55 -14.84
C GLY A 266 -9.79 -28.60 -14.33
N GLY A 267 -9.37 -29.53 -13.48
CA GLY A 267 -10.25 -30.49 -12.81
C GLY A 267 -10.72 -30.04 -11.43
N SER A 268 -11.47 -30.92 -10.76
CA SER A 268 -12.04 -30.64 -9.44
C SER A 268 -11.82 -31.77 -8.44
N ILE A 269 -11.57 -31.38 -7.18
CA ILE A 269 -11.59 -32.26 -6.01
C ILE A 269 -12.69 -31.74 -5.07
N HIS A 270 -13.62 -32.62 -4.70
CA HIS A 270 -14.71 -32.29 -3.80
C HIS A 270 -14.93 -33.40 -2.78
N GLY A 271 -15.16 -33.03 -1.52
CA GLY A 271 -15.80 -33.94 -0.57
C GLY A 271 -16.41 -33.28 0.66
N ASP A 272 -16.79 -34.06 1.68
CA ASP A 272 -17.25 -33.51 2.95
C ASP A 272 -16.07 -33.10 3.83
N THR A 273 -15.10 -33.99 3.99
CA THR A 273 -13.79 -33.67 4.55
C THR A 273 -12.73 -34.02 3.53
N VAL A 274 -11.82 -33.10 3.25
CA VAL A 274 -10.69 -33.33 2.34
C VAL A 274 -9.40 -33.14 3.14
N ASP A 275 -8.67 -34.22 3.35
CA ASP A 275 -7.35 -34.20 3.97
C ASP A 275 -6.30 -34.50 2.88
N LEU A 276 -5.43 -33.53 2.60
CA LEU A 276 -4.38 -33.59 1.59
C LEU A 276 -3.01 -33.59 2.26
N THR A 277 -2.30 -34.71 2.21
CA THR A 277 -0.90 -34.82 2.62
C THR A 277 -0.04 -35.06 1.38
N VAL A 278 0.82 -34.10 1.06
CA VAL A 278 1.64 -34.09 -0.16
C VAL A 278 3.09 -33.87 0.22
N GLY A 279 3.98 -34.78 -0.16
CA GLY A 279 5.41 -34.72 0.13
C GLY A 279 6.15 -33.64 -0.67
N GLY A 280 5.67 -33.33 -1.88
CA GLY A 280 6.20 -32.31 -2.78
C GLY A 280 5.34 -31.04 -2.87
N ASP A 281 5.28 -30.47 -4.06
CA ASP A 281 4.54 -29.24 -4.36
C ASP A 281 3.04 -29.51 -4.60
N VAL A 282 2.20 -28.55 -4.23
CA VAL A 282 0.77 -28.52 -4.56
C VAL A 282 0.49 -27.34 -5.48
N SER A 283 0.04 -27.63 -6.70
CA SER A 283 -0.26 -26.65 -7.74
C SER A 283 -1.74 -26.73 -8.15
N ILE A 284 -2.47 -25.62 -8.02
CA ILE A 284 -3.87 -25.49 -8.43
C ILE A 284 -3.98 -24.34 -9.42
N LEU A 285 -3.88 -24.66 -10.70
CA LEU A 285 -3.59 -23.67 -11.75
C LEU A 285 -4.63 -23.72 -12.86
N ALA A 286 -5.31 -22.59 -13.09
CA ALA A 286 -6.22 -22.43 -14.20
C ALA A 286 -5.46 -22.39 -15.55
N HIS A 287 -6.03 -23.04 -16.57
CA HIS A 287 -5.49 -23.04 -17.93
C HIS A 287 -6.15 -21.95 -18.79
N THR A 288 -5.41 -21.32 -19.69
CA THR A 288 -5.93 -20.28 -20.60
C THR A 288 -6.02 -20.77 -22.03
N ARG A 289 -7.14 -20.49 -22.70
CA ARG A 289 -7.28 -20.68 -24.14
C ARG A 289 -7.47 -19.36 -24.86
N THR A 290 -7.02 -19.31 -26.11
CA THR A 290 -7.17 -18.14 -26.98
C THR A 290 -8.23 -18.42 -28.05
N ARG A 291 -9.19 -17.51 -28.20
CA ARG A 291 -10.10 -17.47 -29.35
C ARG A 291 -9.73 -16.28 -30.25
N THR A 292 -9.72 -16.50 -31.56
CA THR A 292 -9.52 -15.45 -32.58
C THR A 292 -10.76 -15.38 -33.48
N ASP A 293 -11.42 -14.23 -33.51
CA ASP A 293 -12.52 -13.93 -34.43
C ASP A 293 -12.05 -12.89 -35.44
N THR A 294 -12.23 -13.17 -36.74
CA THR A 294 -11.90 -12.24 -37.83
C THR A 294 -13.15 -11.90 -38.63
N THR A 295 -13.44 -10.61 -38.78
CA THR A 295 -14.58 -10.11 -39.57
C THR A 295 -14.10 -9.15 -40.67
N LEU A 296 -14.71 -9.27 -41.85
CA LEU A 296 -14.49 -8.35 -42.97
C LEU A 296 -15.78 -7.57 -43.25
N SER A 297 -15.70 -6.25 -43.17
CA SER A 297 -16.77 -5.33 -43.55
C SER A 297 -16.39 -4.52 -44.79
N ARG A 298 -17.35 -4.32 -45.70
CA ARG A 298 -17.18 -3.48 -46.90
C ARG A 298 -18.33 -2.48 -46.96
N ASP A 299 -17.99 -1.21 -46.93
CA ASP A 299 -18.94 -0.12 -47.15
C ASP A 299 -18.73 0.45 -48.55
N PHE A 300 -19.66 0.13 -49.46
CA PHE A 300 -19.60 0.58 -50.85
C PHE A 300 -19.97 2.06 -51.01
N ASP A 301 -20.75 2.62 -50.07
CA ASP A 301 -21.12 4.03 -50.08
C ASP A 301 -19.97 4.90 -49.54
N ALA A 302 -19.29 4.47 -48.49
CA ALA A 302 -18.11 5.16 -47.96
C ALA A 302 -16.83 4.86 -48.76
N GLY A 303 -16.81 3.82 -49.59
CA GLY A 303 -15.62 3.40 -50.33
C GLY A 303 -14.52 2.81 -49.42
N THR A 304 -14.91 2.20 -48.30
CA THR A 304 -14.00 1.67 -47.28
C THR A 304 -14.09 0.15 -47.15
N VAL A 305 -12.96 -0.47 -46.83
CA VAL A 305 -12.87 -1.89 -46.46
C VAL A 305 -12.23 -1.96 -45.08
N THR A 306 -12.94 -2.53 -44.11
CA THR A 306 -12.45 -2.70 -42.74
C THR A 306 -12.31 -4.19 -42.43
N THR A 307 -11.12 -4.58 -41.97
CA THR A 307 -10.87 -5.91 -41.41
C THR A 307 -10.67 -5.75 -39.92
N THR A 308 -11.38 -6.55 -39.12
CA THR A 308 -11.28 -6.54 -37.67
C THR A 308 -10.88 -7.93 -37.20
N GLU A 309 -9.83 -8.00 -36.39
CA GLU A 309 -9.37 -9.22 -35.73
C GLU A 309 -9.47 -9.01 -34.21
N THR A 310 -10.17 -9.90 -33.52
CA THR A 310 -10.30 -9.88 -32.05
C THR A 310 -9.75 -11.19 -31.50
N ARG A 311 -8.71 -11.09 -30.67
CA ARG A 311 -8.07 -12.23 -29.99
C ARG A 311 -8.30 -12.09 -28.49
N VAL A 312 -9.00 -13.04 -27.87
CA VAL A 312 -9.36 -13.01 -26.44
C VAL A 312 -8.87 -14.28 -25.76
N GLN A 313 -8.19 -14.12 -24.62
CA GLN A 313 -7.88 -15.21 -23.70
C GLN A 313 -8.99 -15.38 -22.66
N TYR A 314 -9.31 -16.62 -22.35
CA TYR A 314 -10.25 -16.98 -21.29
C TYR A 314 -9.73 -18.21 -20.52
N ALA A 315 -10.15 -18.34 -19.26
CA ALA A 315 -9.86 -19.52 -18.45
C ALA A 315 -10.78 -20.67 -18.88
N GLU A 316 -10.22 -21.83 -19.20
CA GLU A 316 -10.99 -23.07 -19.34
C GLU A 316 -11.18 -23.71 -17.96
N SER A 317 -12.42 -24.14 -17.66
CA SER A 317 -12.87 -24.81 -16.43
C SER A 317 -11.97 -24.54 -15.22
N PRO A 318 -12.20 -23.46 -14.46
CA PRO A 318 -11.31 -23.09 -13.36
C PRO A 318 -11.24 -24.25 -12.34
N PRO A 319 -10.03 -24.68 -11.95
CA PRO A 319 -9.89 -25.79 -11.02
C PRO A 319 -10.50 -25.45 -9.68
N THR A 320 -11.13 -26.45 -9.06
CA THR A 320 -11.76 -26.30 -7.75
C THR A 320 -11.25 -27.35 -6.76
N LEU A 321 -10.90 -26.91 -5.56
CA LEU A 321 -10.65 -27.78 -4.42
C LEU A 321 -11.63 -27.41 -3.32
N SER A 322 -12.53 -28.31 -2.93
CA SER A 322 -13.60 -27.94 -2.01
C SER A 322 -13.96 -29.02 -1.01
N ALA A 323 -14.32 -28.60 0.20
CA ALA A 323 -14.89 -29.43 1.25
C ALA A 323 -16.23 -28.83 1.73
N THR A 324 -17.28 -29.63 1.93
CA THR A 324 -18.53 -29.12 2.56
C THR A 324 -18.39 -28.93 4.07
N GLY A 325 -17.46 -29.64 4.70
CA GLY A 325 -16.96 -29.42 6.05
C GLY A 325 -15.51 -28.94 6.00
N GLU A 326 -14.58 -29.80 6.41
CA GLU A 326 -13.20 -29.45 6.72
C GLU A 326 -12.25 -29.66 5.54
N LEU A 327 -11.31 -28.73 5.32
CA LEU A 327 -10.20 -28.88 4.38
C LEU A 327 -8.87 -28.80 5.14
N ARG A 328 -8.06 -29.86 5.10
CA ARG A 328 -6.69 -29.84 5.65
C ARG A 328 -5.68 -30.06 4.54
N LEU A 329 -4.68 -29.21 4.49
CA LEU A 329 -3.60 -29.27 3.51
C LEU A 329 -2.25 -29.28 4.21
N ARG A 330 -1.43 -30.29 3.91
CA ARG A 330 -0.04 -30.41 4.32
C ARG A 330 0.82 -30.61 3.09
N ALA A 331 1.60 -29.60 2.72
CA ALA A 331 2.53 -29.68 1.60
C ALA A 331 3.98 -29.65 2.12
N GLY A 332 4.80 -30.61 1.72
CA GLY A 332 6.24 -30.62 2.03
C GLY A 332 7.04 -29.60 1.21
N GLY A 333 6.56 -29.28 -0.01
CA GLY A 333 7.11 -28.26 -0.91
C GLY A 333 6.32 -26.95 -0.88
N ASN A 334 6.14 -26.34 -2.05
CA ASN A 334 5.43 -25.07 -2.25
C ASN A 334 3.93 -25.29 -2.50
N PHE A 335 3.12 -24.28 -2.17
CA PHE A 335 1.69 -24.24 -2.49
C PHE A 335 1.40 -23.08 -3.43
N SER A 336 0.93 -23.38 -4.65
CA SER A 336 0.68 -22.41 -5.70
C SER A 336 -0.77 -22.45 -6.19
N VAL A 337 -1.43 -21.29 -6.20
CA VAL A 337 -2.83 -21.13 -6.63
C VAL A 337 -2.93 -20.01 -7.65
N ARG A 338 -3.52 -20.29 -8.82
CA ARG A 338 -3.69 -19.27 -9.87
C ARG A 338 -5.03 -19.36 -10.60
N GLY A 339 -5.87 -18.33 -10.44
CA GLY A 339 -7.20 -18.22 -11.04
C GLY A 339 -8.18 -19.32 -10.64
N ALA A 340 -7.95 -19.94 -9.47
CA ALA A 340 -8.68 -21.10 -8.98
C ALA A 340 -9.54 -20.76 -7.76
N THR A 341 -10.44 -21.67 -7.39
CA THR A 341 -11.29 -21.54 -6.20
C THR A 341 -11.00 -22.68 -5.23
N ILE A 342 -10.73 -22.33 -3.97
CA ILE A 342 -10.51 -23.26 -2.87
C ILE A 342 -11.48 -22.90 -1.75
N GLY A 343 -12.25 -23.85 -1.23
CA GLY A 343 -13.29 -23.54 -0.25
C GLY A 343 -13.56 -24.65 0.76
N ALA A 344 -13.74 -24.29 2.02
CA ALA A 344 -14.23 -25.15 3.08
C ALA A 344 -15.55 -24.60 3.64
N GLY A 345 -16.54 -25.47 3.89
CA GLY A 345 -17.76 -25.08 4.61
C GLY A 345 -17.56 -24.92 6.11
N GLY A 346 -16.56 -25.60 6.68
CA GLY A 346 -16.03 -25.46 8.05
C GLY A 346 -14.66 -24.78 8.03
N ASP A 347 -13.68 -25.37 8.70
CA ASP A 347 -12.31 -24.83 8.77
C ASP A 347 -11.44 -25.23 7.55
N PHE A 348 -10.53 -24.34 7.19
CA PHE A 348 -9.44 -24.61 6.24
C PHE A 348 -8.09 -24.44 6.96
N ASP A 349 -7.41 -25.56 7.23
CA ASP A 349 -6.09 -25.61 7.84
C ASP A 349 -5.00 -25.99 6.82
N GLY A 350 -4.14 -25.04 6.45
CA GLY A 350 -3.04 -25.21 5.51
C GLY A 350 -1.66 -25.02 6.14
N LEU A 351 -0.82 -26.05 6.07
CA LEU A 351 0.59 -26.02 6.47
C LEU A 351 1.48 -26.35 5.28
N VAL A 352 2.42 -25.46 4.98
CA VAL A 352 3.27 -25.55 3.79
C VAL A 352 4.74 -25.45 4.22
N GLY A 353 5.56 -26.44 3.87
CA GLY A 353 6.98 -26.47 4.22
C GLY A 353 7.81 -25.43 3.44
N GLY A 354 7.42 -25.13 2.20
CA GLY A 354 8.03 -24.12 1.33
C GLY A 354 7.28 -22.79 1.31
N ALA A 355 7.20 -22.17 0.13
CA ALA A 355 6.52 -20.89 -0.08
C ALA A 355 5.04 -21.07 -0.46
N VAL A 356 4.23 -20.06 -0.17
CA VAL A 356 2.83 -19.94 -0.60
C VAL A 356 2.72 -18.83 -1.65
N ASP A 357 2.15 -19.14 -2.81
CA ASP A 357 1.90 -18.16 -3.87
C ASP A 357 0.45 -18.25 -4.38
N VAL A 358 -0.36 -17.26 -4.01
CA VAL A 358 -1.78 -17.16 -4.41
C VAL A 358 -1.95 -15.93 -5.29
N THR A 359 -2.09 -16.15 -6.60
CA THR A 359 -2.10 -15.07 -7.60
C THR A 359 -3.33 -15.06 -8.49
N ALA A 360 -3.73 -13.89 -8.96
CA ALA A 360 -4.72 -13.77 -10.01
C ALA A 360 -4.21 -14.35 -11.34
N LEU A 361 -5.12 -14.90 -12.13
CA LEU A 361 -4.87 -15.21 -13.53
C LEU A 361 -5.12 -13.97 -14.40
N THR A 362 -4.06 -13.39 -14.96
CA THR A 362 -4.17 -12.34 -15.99
C THR A 362 -4.60 -12.92 -17.33
N LEU A 363 -5.57 -12.28 -17.98
CA LEU A 363 -6.12 -12.63 -19.30
C LEU A 363 -5.95 -11.45 -20.25
N ALA A 364 -5.39 -11.72 -21.44
CA ALA A 364 -5.19 -10.69 -22.46
C ALA A 364 -6.29 -10.69 -23.52
N SER A 365 -6.69 -9.49 -23.94
CA SER A 365 -7.50 -9.28 -25.13
C SER A 365 -6.82 -8.27 -26.07
N ARG A 366 -6.81 -8.57 -27.36
CA ARG A 366 -6.31 -7.70 -28.42
C ARG A 366 -7.38 -7.51 -29.48
N HIS A 367 -7.68 -6.26 -29.77
CA HIS A 367 -8.56 -5.86 -30.86
C HIS A 367 -7.77 -5.07 -31.90
N THR A 368 -7.74 -5.53 -33.14
CA THR A 368 -7.05 -4.87 -34.26
C THR A 368 -8.04 -4.56 -35.38
N GLY A 369 -8.25 -3.29 -35.67
CA GLY A 369 -9.04 -2.81 -36.81
C GLY A 369 -8.14 -2.18 -37.87
N THR A 370 -8.18 -2.70 -39.09
CA THR A 370 -7.51 -2.10 -40.25
C THR A 370 -8.54 -1.62 -41.24
N THR A 371 -8.58 -0.32 -41.52
CA THR A 371 -9.48 0.31 -42.50
C THR A 371 -8.68 0.87 -43.67
N TYR A 372 -9.09 0.51 -44.89
CA TYR A 372 -8.60 1.08 -46.13
C TYR A 372 -9.72 1.90 -46.77
N GLY A 373 -9.50 3.19 -46.99
CA GLY A 373 -10.46 4.09 -47.62
C GLY A 373 -9.98 4.66 -48.96
N ARG A 374 -10.92 4.93 -49.87
CA ARG A 374 -10.72 5.73 -51.07
C ARG A 374 -11.70 6.91 -51.07
N TYR A 375 -11.20 8.14 -51.14
CA TYR A 375 -12.06 9.33 -51.16
C TYR A 375 -12.86 9.45 -52.46
N ARG A 376 -14.08 10.01 -52.39
CA ARG A 376 -14.99 10.20 -53.54
C ARG A 376 -14.53 11.37 -54.45
N TYR A 377 -14.42 11.02 -55.73
CA TYR A 377 -14.55 11.75 -57.01
C TYR A 377 -13.83 13.07 -57.34
N ASP A 378 -13.42 13.93 -56.40
CA ASP A 378 -12.89 15.25 -56.78
C ASP A 378 -11.34 15.36 -56.78
N GLU A 379 -10.64 14.38 -56.20
CA GLU A 379 -9.17 14.29 -56.21
C GLU A 379 -8.69 12.86 -56.51
N PRO A 380 -8.27 12.54 -57.75
CA PRO A 380 -7.80 11.21 -58.10
C PRO A 380 -6.38 10.97 -57.57
N GLY A 381 -6.25 10.23 -56.46
CA GLY A 381 -4.94 9.78 -55.95
C GLY A 381 -4.92 9.32 -54.50
N SER A 382 -5.78 9.92 -53.66
CA SER A 382 -5.70 9.78 -52.20
C SER A 382 -6.16 8.41 -51.69
N ARG A 383 -5.23 7.69 -51.04
CA ARG A 383 -5.52 6.45 -50.29
C ARG A 383 -5.22 6.69 -48.82
N GLU A 384 -6.13 6.24 -47.97
CA GLU A 384 -5.98 6.35 -46.52
C GLU A 384 -5.92 4.95 -45.92
N ARG A 385 -4.99 4.75 -44.99
CA ARG A 385 -4.87 3.54 -44.18
C ARG A 385 -4.95 3.94 -42.72
N GLN A 386 -5.89 3.35 -41.99
CA GLN A 386 -6.02 3.50 -40.54
C GLN A 386 -5.84 2.13 -39.88
N LEU A 387 -4.97 2.06 -38.87
CA LEU A 387 -4.74 0.91 -38.01
C LEU A 387 -5.03 1.31 -36.57
N ASP A 388 -6.08 0.73 -35.96
CA ASP A 388 -6.42 0.89 -34.55
C ASP A 388 -6.16 -0.43 -33.83
N THR A 389 -5.30 -0.41 -32.81
CA THR A 389 -4.95 -1.57 -31.98
C THR A 389 -5.26 -1.23 -30.54
N THR A 390 -6.08 -2.04 -29.87
CA THR A 390 -6.36 -1.95 -28.43
C THR A 390 -5.97 -3.26 -27.77
N ASP A 391 -5.02 -3.21 -26.84
CA ASP A 391 -4.65 -4.31 -25.95
C ASP A 391 -5.19 -4.02 -24.56
N ALA A 392 -5.95 -4.95 -23.99
CA ALA A 392 -6.49 -4.82 -22.64
C ALA A 392 -6.21 -6.07 -21.80
N LEU A 393 -5.90 -5.85 -20.52
CA LEU A 393 -5.64 -6.90 -19.53
C LEU A 393 -6.75 -6.93 -18.49
N THR A 394 -7.28 -8.12 -18.23
CA THR A 394 -8.18 -8.40 -17.10
C THR A 394 -7.55 -9.42 -16.17
N ALA A 395 -8.03 -9.51 -14.93
CA ALA A 395 -7.57 -10.49 -13.97
C ALA A 395 -8.76 -11.27 -13.41
N ARG A 396 -8.57 -12.58 -13.24
CA ARG A 396 -9.46 -13.46 -12.47
C ARG A 396 -8.77 -13.76 -11.14
N ALA A 397 -9.41 -13.41 -10.04
CA ALA A 397 -8.85 -13.65 -8.71
C ALA A 397 -8.68 -15.16 -8.44
N SER A 398 -7.70 -15.47 -7.60
CA SER A 398 -7.71 -16.73 -6.85
C SER A 398 -8.51 -16.52 -5.57
N GLU A 399 -9.42 -17.43 -5.29
CA GLU A 399 -10.37 -17.33 -4.18
C GLU A 399 -10.12 -18.46 -3.17
N LEU A 400 -9.85 -18.10 -1.92
CA LEU A 400 -9.71 -19.04 -0.80
C LEU A 400 -10.76 -18.69 0.26
N THR A 401 -11.66 -19.62 0.60
CA THR A 401 -12.74 -19.37 1.56
C THR A 401 -12.87 -20.45 2.63
N ALA A 402 -13.28 -20.06 3.83
CA ALA A 402 -13.68 -20.96 4.90
C ALA A 402 -14.97 -20.44 5.57
N GLY A 403 -15.90 -21.33 5.89
CA GLY A 403 -17.09 -20.98 6.67
C GLY A 403 -16.79 -20.76 8.16
N GLY A 404 -15.72 -21.39 8.68
CA GLY A 404 -15.15 -21.17 10.00
C GLY A 404 -13.83 -20.39 9.92
N ASN A 405 -12.76 -21.00 10.43
CA ASN A 405 -11.41 -20.44 10.44
C ASN A 405 -10.65 -20.79 9.15
N LEU A 406 -9.84 -19.86 8.65
CA LEU A 406 -8.88 -20.11 7.57
C LEU A 406 -7.48 -19.84 8.10
N SER A 407 -6.68 -20.89 8.23
CA SER A 407 -5.26 -20.80 8.57
C SER A 407 -4.41 -21.25 7.39
N LEU A 408 -3.50 -20.40 6.92
CA LEU A 408 -2.53 -20.79 5.89
C LEU A 408 -1.14 -20.28 6.26
N ILE A 409 -0.26 -21.20 6.63
CA ILE A 409 1.07 -20.90 7.17
C ILE A 409 2.14 -21.50 6.27
N ALA A 410 3.04 -20.65 5.79
CA ALA A 410 4.22 -21.00 5.01
C ALA A 410 5.46 -21.10 5.90
N GLY A 411 6.30 -22.10 5.63
CA GLY A 411 7.66 -22.18 6.18
C GLY A 411 8.59 -21.13 5.56
N GLY A 412 8.39 -20.78 4.28
CA GLY A 412 9.09 -19.73 3.54
C GLY A 412 8.28 -18.45 3.40
N ASP A 413 8.39 -17.81 2.23
CA ASP A 413 7.64 -16.59 1.88
C ASP A 413 6.17 -16.91 1.53
N ALA A 414 5.27 -15.98 1.81
CA ALA A 414 3.86 -16.08 1.44
C ALA A 414 3.42 -14.82 0.68
N ARG A 415 2.92 -15.00 -0.55
CA ARG A 415 2.53 -13.92 -1.46
C ARG A 415 1.10 -14.07 -1.93
N TYR A 416 0.33 -12.99 -1.84
CA TYR A 416 -1.08 -12.90 -2.19
C TYR A 416 -1.29 -11.71 -3.12
N GLN A 417 -1.55 -11.96 -4.40
CA GLN A 417 -1.62 -10.91 -5.42
C GLN A 417 -2.85 -11.01 -6.30
N GLY A 418 -3.72 -10.00 -6.25
CA GLY A 418 -5.02 -10.02 -6.91
C GLY A 418 -5.92 -11.17 -6.43
N SER A 419 -5.81 -11.54 -5.16
CA SER A 419 -6.51 -12.68 -4.55
C SER A 419 -7.59 -12.24 -3.57
N LEU A 420 -8.61 -13.07 -3.39
CA LEU A 420 -9.70 -12.86 -2.43
C LEU A 420 -9.64 -13.96 -1.38
N LEU A 421 -9.52 -13.58 -0.11
CA LEU A 421 -9.47 -14.51 1.00
C LEU A 421 -10.54 -14.16 2.02
N ALA A 422 -11.35 -15.14 2.41
CA ALA A 422 -12.45 -14.95 3.35
C ALA A 422 -12.55 -16.07 4.39
N ALA A 423 -12.78 -15.70 5.64
CA ALA A 423 -13.13 -16.63 6.72
C ALA A 423 -14.42 -16.15 7.42
N GLY A 424 -15.22 -17.08 7.92
CA GLY A 424 -16.40 -16.75 8.73
C GLY A 424 -16.05 -16.32 10.15
N GLU A 425 -14.94 -16.82 10.69
CA GLU A 425 -14.40 -16.49 12.01
C GLU A 425 -13.01 -15.84 11.87
N THR A 426 -11.93 -16.58 12.08
CA THR A 426 -10.55 -16.05 12.05
C THR A 426 -9.86 -16.38 10.73
N LEU A 427 -9.23 -15.38 10.10
CA LEU A 427 -8.31 -15.58 8.99
C LEU A 427 -6.87 -15.33 9.49
N THR A 428 -6.09 -16.41 9.57
CA THR A 428 -4.69 -16.41 10.01
C THR A 428 -3.76 -16.70 8.83
N LEU A 429 -2.90 -15.76 8.48
CA LEU A 429 -1.92 -15.90 7.40
C LEU A 429 -0.51 -15.71 7.94
N GLY A 430 0.36 -16.68 7.68
CA GLY A 430 1.69 -16.73 8.29
C GLY A 430 2.81 -17.03 7.31
N ALA A 431 3.95 -16.36 7.46
CA ALA A 431 5.22 -16.70 6.83
C ALA A 431 6.30 -16.84 7.92
N VAL A 432 6.63 -18.06 8.34
CA VAL A 432 7.39 -18.29 9.56
C VAL A 432 8.84 -17.83 9.46
N GLY A 433 9.53 -18.17 8.37
CA GLY A 433 10.91 -17.75 8.11
C GLY A 433 11.05 -16.69 7.01
N GLY A 434 9.93 -16.26 6.41
CA GLY A 434 9.90 -15.46 5.19
C GLY A 434 9.16 -14.14 5.32
N ALA A 435 8.93 -13.50 4.18
CA ALA A 435 8.12 -12.30 4.05
C ALA A 435 6.65 -12.67 3.79
N LEU A 436 5.73 -11.84 4.29
CA LEU A 436 4.31 -11.94 4.01
C LEU A 436 3.89 -10.73 3.16
N GLU A 437 3.45 -10.97 1.92
CA GLU A 437 3.13 -9.91 0.96
C GLU A 437 1.67 -9.98 0.50
N PHE A 438 0.96 -8.86 0.60
CA PHE A 438 -0.34 -8.62 -0.01
C PHE A 438 -0.21 -7.47 -0.99
N SER A 439 -0.35 -7.73 -2.29
CA SER A 439 -0.23 -6.68 -3.31
C SER A 439 -1.40 -6.69 -4.29
N ALA A 440 -2.00 -5.53 -4.56
CA ALA A 440 -2.92 -5.41 -5.69
C ALA A 440 -2.14 -5.58 -7.01
N LEU A 441 -2.80 -6.14 -8.02
CA LEU A 441 -2.20 -6.38 -9.32
C LEU A 441 -2.45 -5.19 -10.26
N ALA A 442 -1.39 -4.51 -10.69
CA ALA A 442 -1.49 -3.47 -11.72
C ALA A 442 -1.62 -4.08 -13.12
N LEU A 443 -2.70 -3.74 -13.81
CA LEU A 443 -3.00 -4.14 -15.18
C LEU A 443 -2.84 -2.94 -16.10
N THR A 444 -2.27 -3.14 -17.29
CA THR A 444 -1.99 -2.06 -18.24
C THR A 444 -2.75 -2.29 -19.55
N ASP A 445 -3.60 -1.34 -19.89
CA ASP A 445 -4.28 -1.25 -21.18
C ASP A 445 -3.55 -0.27 -22.09
N THR A 446 -3.43 -0.62 -23.36
CA THR A 446 -2.84 0.25 -24.38
C THR A 446 -3.76 0.38 -25.58
N ARG A 447 -3.83 1.59 -26.14
CA ARG A 447 -4.48 1.86 -27.41
C ARG A 447 -3.54 2.64 -28.32
N SER A 448 -3.33 2.12 -29.52
CA SER A 448 -2.49 2.71 -30.55
C SER A 448 -3.30 2.91 -31.82
N LEU A 449 -3.32 4.13 -32.32
CA LEU A 449 -3.92 4.49 -33.61
C LEU A 449 -2.82 5.04 -34.52
N VAL A 450 -2.71 4.49 -35.72
CA VAL A 450 -1.85 5.01 -36.79
C VAL A 450 -2.69 5.25 -38.03
N ALA A 451 -2.68 6.47 -38.55
CA ALA A 451 -3.38 6.85 -39.76
C ALA A 451 -2.40 7.50 -40.75
N ASP A 452 -2.26 6.87 -41.91
CA ASP A 452 -1.36 7.29 -42.99
C ASP A 452 -2.17 7.72 -44.22
N ARG A 453 -1.83 8.89 -44.78
CA ARG A 453 -2.35 9.31 -46.09
C ARG A 453 -1.28 9.11 -47.15
N LEU A 454 -1.53 8.21 -48.11
CA LEU A 454 -0.55 7.81 -49.15
C LEU A 454 -0.11 8.93 -50.11
N ASP A 455 -0.74 10.11 -50.06
CA ASP A 455 -0.27 11.28 -50.82
C ASP A 455 0.92 11.99 -50.16
N GLY A 456 1.38 11.51 -49.00
CA GLY A 456 2.58 11.99 -48.31
C GLY A 456 2.43 13.33 -47.58
N LEU A 457 1.18 13.75 -47.30
CA LEU A 457 0.87 15.09 -46.79
C LEU A 457 0.49 15.14 -45.29
N THR A 458 0.04 14.04 -44.70
CA THR A 458 -0.39 13.94 -43.29
C THR A 458 -0.28 12.52 -42.76
N ASP A 459 0.43 12.36 -41.64
CA ASP A 459 0.50 11.12 -40.84
C ASP A 459 0.14 11.46 -39.39
N VAL A 460 -0.67 10.63 -38.74
CA VAL A 460 -1.07 10.81 -37.33
C VAL A 460 -0.83 9.51 -36.57
N SER A 461 -0.15 9.61 -35.44
CA SER A 461 -0.03 8.55 -34.43
C SER A 461 -0.58 9.02 -33.09
N GLU A 462 -1.45 8.22 -32.49
CA GLU A 462 -1.98 8.43 -31.14
C GLU A 462 -1.69 7.18 -30.31
N TYR A 463 -1.16 7.37 -29.10
CA TYR A 463 -0.83 6.32 -28.15
C TYR A 463 -1.40 6.68 -26.78
N HIS A 464 -2.22 5.79 -26.22
CA HIS A 464 -2.79 5.92 -24.89
C HIS A 464 -2.43 4.69 -24.07
N GLN A 465 -1.97 4.89 -22.84
CA GLN A 465 -1.71 3.83 -21.87
C GLN A 465 -2.44 4.16 -20.56
N ARG A 466 -3.14 3.18 -20.00
CA ARG A 466 -3.89 3.30 -18.75
C ARG A 466 -3.58 2.12 -17.85
N GLN A 467 -3.33 2.39 -16.58
CA GLN A 467 -3.24 1.34 -15.57
C GLN A 467 -4.50 1.30 -14.68
N HIS A 468 -4.93 0.10 -14.33
CA HIS A 468 -5.97 -0.17 -13.35
C HIS A 468 -5.57 -1.34 -12.44
N GLY A 469 -6.06 -1.35 -11.20
CA GLY A 469 -5.75 -2.42 -10.24
C GLY A 469 -6.77 -3.54 -10.26
N ALA A 470 -6.32 -4.78 -10.04
CA ALA A 470 -7.14 -5.86 -9.51
C ALA A 470 -6.82 -6.03 -8.01
N ALA A 471 -7.84 -5.87 -7.18
CA ALA A 471 -7.68 -5.79 -5.73
C ALA A 471 -7.27 -7.15 -5.12
N THR A 472 -6.44 -7.07 -4.09
CA THR A 472 -6.28 -8.13 -3.09
C THR A 472 -7.16 -7.76 -1.90
N ALA A 473 -8.03 -8.66 -1.45
CA ALA A 473 -8.94 -8.40 -0.34
C ALA A 473 -8.93 -9.55 0.68
N LEU A 474 -8.86 -9.19 1.96
CA LEU A 474 -8.93 -10.08 3.10
C LEU A 474 -10.15 -9.72 3.94
N THR A 475 -11.04 -10.67 4.21
CA THR A 475 -12.27 -10.44 4.98
C THR A 475 -12.51 -11.52 6.04
N ALA A 476 -12.70 -11.14 7.29
CA ALA A 476 -13.00 -12.09 8.37
C ALA A 476 -13.72 -11.40 9.55
N GLU A 477 -14.11 -12.15 10.57
CA GLU A 477 -14.43 -11.55 11.87
C GLU A 477 -13.14 -11.11 12.57
N GLN A 478 -12.08 -11.92 12.51
CA GLN A 478 -10.78 -11.62 13.10
C GLN A 478 -9.66 -11.82 12.08
N LEU A 479 -8.75 -10.86 11.93
CA LEU A 479 -7.59 -10.95 11.04
C LEU A 479 -6.29 -11.03 11.81
N MET A 480 -5.52 -12.10 11.59
CA MET A 480 -4.19 -12.29 12.18
C MET A 480 -3.15 -12.52 11.08
N LEU A 481 -2.24 -11.57 10.92
CA LEU A 481 -1.17 -11.59 9.93
C LEU A 481 0.18 -11.64 10.65
N VAL A 482 1.00 -12.62 10.32
CA VAL A 482 2.28 -12.80 11.01
C VAL A 482 3.40 -13.07 10.01
N ALA A 483 4.43 -12.23 10.02
CA ALA A 483 5.61 -12.35 9.17
C ALA A 483 6.85 -12.58 10.03
N GLY A 484 7.66 -13.58 9.69
CA GLY A 484 8.96 -13.82 10.34
C GLY A 484 9.98 -12.73 9.98
N SER A 485 9.86 -12.15 8.78
CA SER A 485 10.66 -11.00 8.33
C SER A 485 9.78 -9.78 8.10
N THR A 486 9.54 -9.39 6.84
CA THR A 486 8.77 -8.20 6.46
C THR A 486 7.32 -8.54 6.17
N LEU A 487 6.39 -7.73 6.68
CA LEU A 487 5.00 -7.70 6.24
C LEU A 487 4.80 -6.53 5.27
N THR A 488 4.41 -6.82 4.03
CA THR A 488 4.12 -5.80 3.02
C THR A 488 2.64 -5.83 2.64
N VAL A 489 1.96 -4.68 2.70
CA VAL A 489 0.58 -4.50 2.25
C VAL A 489 0.54 -3.33 1.26
N SER A 490 0.43 -3.63 -0.04
CA SER A 490 0.52 -2.66 -1.13
C SER A 490 -0.77 -2.62 -1.94
N GLY A 491 -1.61 -1.60 -1.72
CA GLY A 491 -2.89 -1.42 -2.42
C GLY A 491 -3.93 -2.52 -2.16
N ALA A 492 -3.76 -3.32 -1.11
CA ALA A 492 -4.70 -4.34 -0.68
C ALA A 492 -5.70 -3.81 0.37
N GLU A 493 -6.86 -4.45 0.46
CA GLU A 493 -7.92 -4.11 1.40
C GLU A 493 -8.06 -5.20 2.48
N LEU A 494 -7.97 -4.81 3.74
CA LEU A 494 -8.09 -5.68 4.90
C LEU A 494 -9.30 -5.22 5.72
N SER A 495 -10.28 -6.10 5.88
CA SER A 495 -11.53 -5.80 6.58
C SER A 495 -11.84 -6.88 7.62
N ALA A 496 -11.95 -6.48 8.88
CA ALA A 496 -12.38 -7.35 9.99
C ALA A 496 -13.68 -6.83 10.64
N GLY A 497 -14.58 -7.74 11.00
CA GLY A 497 -15.75 -7.43 11.84
C GLY A 497 -15.37 -7.08 13.29
N GLY A 498 -14.30 -7.68 13.78
CA GLY A 498 -13.60 -7.40 15.03
C GLY A 498 -12.20 -6.87 14.77
N ASP A 499 -11.15 -7.56 15.25
CA ASP A 499 -9.80 -7.00 15.33
C ASP A 499 -8.92 -7.35 14.10
N ILE A 500 -7.96 -6.48 13.82
CA ILE A 500 -6.86 -6.71 12.89
C ILE A 500 -5.55 -6.66 13.67
N THR A 501 -4.83 -7.78 13.70
CA THR A 501 -3.49 -7.88 14.30
C THR A 501 -2.48 -8.22 13.21
N ALA A 502 -1.46 -7.38 13.02
CA ALA A 502 -0.39 -7.58 12.05
C ALA A 502 0.98 -7.44 12.71
N LEU A 503 1.74 -8.53 12.72
CA LEU A 503 2.99 -8.66 13.46
C LEU A 503 4.13 -9.02 12.49
N ALA A 504 5.27 -8.34 12.61
CA ALA A 504 6.46 -8.63 11.81
C ALA A 504 7.72 -8.71 12.69
N GLY A 505 8.59 -9.67 12.38
CA GLY A 505 9.90 -9.78 13.02
C GLY A 505 10.88 -8.70 12.54
N GLY A 506 10.66 -8.14 11.34
CA GLY A 506 11.36 -6.98 10.80
C GLY A 506 10.39 -5.84 10.52
N ASP A 507 10.36 -5.37 9.28
CA ASP A 507 9.57 -4.19 8.89
C ASP A 507 8.09 -4.51 8.64
N ILE A 508 7.23 -3.52 8.90
CA ILE A 508 5.87 -3.45 8.36
C ILE A 508 5.83 -2.31 7.34
N ILE A 509 5.48 -2.63 6.09
CA ILE A 509 5.35 -1.65 5.01
C ILE A 509 3.91 -1.67 4.51
N VAL A 510 3.19 -0.58 4.72
CA VAL A 510 1.83 -0.37 4.21
C VAL A 510 1.87 0.80 3.22
N ALA A 511 1.49 0.55 1.97
CA ALA A 511 1.57 1.53 0.91
C ALA A 511 0.37 1.49 -0.03
N SER A 512 0.05 2.63 -0.64
CA SER A 512 -0.84 2.67 -1.80
C SER A 512 -0.16 2.16 -3.07
N LEU A 513 -0.96 1.63 -4.00
CA LEU A 513 -0.51 1.32 -5.36
C LEU A 513 -0.69 2.55 -6.25
N SER A 514 0.41 3.13 -6.79
CA SER A 514 0.32 4.20 -7.79
C SER A 514 0.05 3.62 -9.18
N LEU A 515 -0.99 4.12 -9.85
CA LEU A 515 -1.42 3.73 -11.20
C LEU A 515 -1.29 4.92 -12.15
N THR A 516 -0.65 4.72 -13.30
CA THR A 516 -0.37 5.80 -14.26
C THR A 516 -1.29 5.78 -15.49
N GLU A 517 -1.70 6.96 -15.96
CA GLU A 517 -2.34 7.20 -17.26
C GLU A 517 -1.48 8.17 -18.10
N THR A 518 -1.11 7.77 -19.32
CA THR A 518 -0.36 8.60 -20.27
C THR A 518 -1.07 8.66 -21.62
N SER A 519 -0.96 9.80 -22.29
CA SER A 519 -1.48 10.02 -23.64
C SER A 519 -0.48 10.83 -24.44
N GLN A 520 -0.12 10.30 -25.62
CA GLN A 520 0.78 10.92 -26.57
C GLN A 520 0.12 10.99 -27.94
N ARG A 521 0.34 12.10 -28.63
CA ARG A 521 -0.13 12.33 -29.99
C ARG A 521 0.95 13.00 -30.80
N SER A 522 1.28 12.43 -31.94
CA SER A 522 2.22 13.02 -32.90
C SER A 522 1.57 13.06 -34.27
N GLY A 523 1.65 14.22 -34.93
CA GLY A 523 1.16 14.40 -36.28
C GLY A 523 2.18 15.14 -37.15
N MET A 524 2.27 14.76 -38.42
CA MET A 524 2.90 15.59 -39.44
C MET A 524 1.80 16.29 -40.25
N ARG A 525 1.93 17.61 -40.42
CA ARG A 525 1.05 18.41 -41.29
C ARG A 525 1.89 19.13 -42.33
N SER A 526 1.52 19.00 -43.60
CA SER A 526 2.14 19.78 -44.67
C SER A 526 1.29 20.99 -45.00
N ALA A 527 1.89 22.19 -45.06
CA ALA A 527 1.22 23.39 -45.55
C ALA A 527 2.02 24.02 -46.70
N TRP A 528 1.29 24.49 -47.71
CA TRP A 528 1.85 25.28 -48.81
C TRP A 528 2.13 26.70 -48.30
N VAL A 529 3.39 27.12 -48.36
CA VAL A 529 3.77 28.52 -48.12
C VAL A 529 3.96 29.17 -49.48
N ASP A 530 3.08 30.10 -49.80
CA ASP A 530 3.06 30.79 -51.09
C ASP A 530 4.09 31.94 -51.08
N VAL A 531 5.07 31.89 -51.98
CA VAL A 531 6.15 32.89 -52.10
C VAL A 531 6.32 33.29 -53.57
N GLY A 532 5.28 33.88 -54.17
CA GLY A 532 5.31 34.26 -55.60
C GLY A 532 5.53 33.06 -56.52
N ASP A 533 6.14 33.26 -57.70
CA ASP A 533 6.30 32.27 -58.80
C ASP A 533 7.05 30.94 -58.44
N GLY A 534 7.22 30.60 -57.16
CA GLY A 534 7.60 29.27 -56.68
C GLY A 534 7.23 29.05 -55.22
N GLY A 535 6.14 28.33 -54.95
CA GLY A 535 5.79 27.85 -53.61
C GLY A 535 6.62 26.62 -53.20
N TYR A 536 6.96 26.50 -51.92
CA TYR A 536 7.62 25.32 -51.35
C TYR A 536 6.75 24.67 -50.26
N LEU A 537 6.77 23.33 -50.19
CA LEU A 537 6.03 22.54 -49.21
C LEU A 537 6.78 22.51 -47.87
N THR A 538 6.16 23.03 -46.80
CA THR A 538 6.74 22.96 -45.45
C THR A 538 6.02 21.90 -44.63
N ARG A 539 6.77 21.02 -43.96
CA ARG A 539 6.22 20.05 -42.99
C ARG A 539 6.34 20.59 -41.57
N TYR A 540 5.24 20.57 -40.85
CA TYR A 540 5.14 20.84 -39.43
C TYR A 540 4.98 19.53 -38.69
N ARG A 541 5.68 19.38 -37.56
CA ARG A 541 5.44 18.29 -36.62
C ARG A 541 4.73 18.86 -35.40
N ASP A 542 3.54 18.34 -35.13
CA ASP A 542 2.77 18.65 -33.94
C ASP A 542 2.93 17.48 -32.96
N GLU A 543 3.68 17.67 -31.88
CA GLU A 543 3.82 16.71 -30.77
C GLU A 543 3.03 17.23 -29.55
N TYR A 544 2.14 16.39 -29.02
CA TYR A 544 1.40 16.64 -27.79
C TYR A 544 1.63 15.47 -26.84
N ASP A 545 2.20 15.77 -25.67
CA ASP A 545 2.35 14.83 -24.56
C ASP A 545 1.59 15.40 -23.36
N SER A 546 0.69 14.59 -22.79
CA SER A 546 -0.11 14.98 -21.63
C SER A 546 0.65 14.87 -20.30
N GLY A 547 1.84 14.24 -20.29
CA GLY A 547 2.54 13.82 -19.09
C GLY A 547 1.81 12.70 -18.34
N PRO A 548 2.51 11.94 -17.46
CA PRO A 548 1.88 10.92 -16.64
C PRO A 548 0.89 11.55 -15.64
N ARG A 549 -0.30 10.97 -15.54
CA ARG A 549 -1.25 11.22 -14.45
C ARG A 549 -1.25 10.03 -13.52
N GLU A 550 -0.93 10.24 -12.25
CA GLU A 550 -0.95 9.19 -11.24
C GLU A 550 -2.27 9.18 -10.46
N ARG A 551 -2.75 7.98 -10.15
CA ARG A 551 -3.86 7.72 -9.24
C ARG A 551 -3.38 6.72 -8.20
N GLN A 552 -3.48 7.07 -6.93
CA GLN A 552 -3.23 6.12 -5.85
C GLN A 552 -4.44 5.23 -5.63
N HIS A 553 -4.19 3.93 -5.51
CA HIS A 553 -5.15 2.93 -5.07
C HIS A 553 -4.72 2.51 -3.66
N GLY A 554 -5.35 3.12 -2.65
CA GLY A 554 -4.90 3.07 -1.27
C GLY A 554 -4.98 1.67 -0.65
N GLY A 555 -3.96 1.30 0.11
CA GLY A 555 -4.09 0.22 1.10
C GLY A 555 -5.04 0.67 2.20
N ARG A 556 -6.03 -0.16 2.54
CA ARG A 556 -7.11 0.20 3.48
C ARG A 556 -7.30 -0.88 4.53
N PHE A 557 -7.32 -0.47 5.80
CA PHE A 557 -7.56 -1.31 6.96
C PHE A 557 -8.84 -0.84 7.63
N VAL A 558 -9.81 -1.73 7.79
CA VAL A 558 -11.10 -1.44 8.45
C VAL A 558 -11.38 -2.51 9.48
N ALA A 559 -11.42 -2.13 10.76
CA ALA A 559 -11.74 -3.03 11.87
C ALA A 559 -13.01 -2.55 12.60
N GLY A 560 -13.92 -3.48 12.91
CA GLY A 560 -15.02 -3.22 13.83
C GLY A 560 -14.62 -3.32 15.31
N GLY A 561 -13.42 -3.81 15.60
CA GLY A 561 -12.73 -3.74 16.88
C GLY A 561 -11.43 -2.94 16.75
N ASP A 562 -10.30 -3.52 17.18
CA ASP A 562 -8.99 -2.86 17.27
C ASP A 562 -8.10 -3.10 16.04
N ILE A 563 -7.15 -2.19 15.78
CA ILE A 563 -6.04 -2.40 14.83
C ILE A 563 -4.72 -2.36 15.60
N THR A 564 -3.95 -3.44 15.55
CA THR A 564 -2.59 -3.51 16.11
C THR A 564 -1.57 -3.83 15.02
N LEU A 565 -0.63 -2.92 14.77
CA LEU A 565 0.53 -3.15 13.88
C LEU A 565 1.82 -3.05 14.69
N ALA A 566 2.65 -4.09 14.67
CA ALA A 566 3.89 -4.13 15.43
C ALA A 566 5.07 -4.70 14.63
N ALA A 567 6.09 -3.86 14.43
CA ALA A 567 7.32 -4.20 13.71
C ALA A 567 8.50 -4.43 14.67
N GLY A 568 9.38 -5.38 14.35
CA GLY A 568 10.61 -5.67 15.12
C GLY A 568 10.39 -6.56 16.33
N LEU A 569 9.38 -7.42 16.32
CA LEU A 569 9.07 -8.30 17.46
C LEU A 569 10.03 -9.50 17.55
N ASP A 570 10.48 -9.82 18.75
CA ASP A 570 11.21 -11.06 19.04
C ASP A 570 10.28 -12.26 18.84
N THR A 571 10.55 -13.06 17.80
CA THR A 571 9.73 -14.23 17.40
C THR A 571 8.22 -13.92 17.38
N PRO A 572 7.68 -13.31 16.31
CA PRO A 572 6.25 -12.94 16.23
C PRO A 572 5.28 -14.13 16.40
N PHE A 573 5.74 -15.35 16.13
CA PHE A 573 5.01 -16.60 16.32
C PHE A 573 5.21 -17.20 17.73
N GLY A 574 6.19 -16.73 18.50
CA GLY A 574 6.62 -17.31 19.77
C GLY A 574 7.17 -18.74 19.64
N ASP A 575 7.86 -19.21 20.67
CA ASP A 575 8.43 -20.57 20.70
C ASP A 575 7.36 -21.67 20.59
N ASP A 576 6.15 -21.42 21.11
CA ASP A 576 5.04 -22.38 21.11
C ASP A 576 4.43 -22.60 19.72
N LEU A 577 4.18 -21.55 18.90
CA LEU A 577 3.70 -21.77 17.53
C LEU A 577 4.82 -22.33 16.65
N LEU A 578 6.07 -21.86 16.79
CA LEU A 578 7.23 -22.41 16.07
C LEU A 578 7.42 -23.91 16.34
N THR A 579 7.22 -24.35 17.59
CA THR A 579 7.33 -25.77 17.96
C THR A 579 6.10 -26.58 17.55
N ARG A 580 4.88 -26.05 17.68
CA ARG A 580 3.64 -26.70 17.20
C ARG A 580 3.65 -26.95 15.69
N PHE A 581 4.29 -26.08 14.92
CA PHE A 581 4.42 -26.20 13.46
C PHE A 581 5.75 -26.83 12.99
N GLY A 582 6.59 -27.34 13.91
CA GLY A 582 7.82 -28.07 13.56
C GLY A 582 8.96 -27.22 13.00
N LEU A 583 8.91 -25.90 13.21
CA LEU A 583 9.82 -24.89 12.65
C LEU A 583 10.72 -24.25 13.72
N ALA A 584 11.04 -25.01 14.77
CA ALA A 584 11.93 -24.57 15.85
C ALA A 584 13.31 -24.17 15.30
N GLY A 585 13.72 -22.91 15.53
CA GLY A 585 14.99 -22.35 15.05
C GLY A 585 14.89 -21.44 13.83
N ALA A 586 13.69 -20.96 13.47
CA ALA A 586 13.55 -19.85 12.52
C ALA A 586 14.44 -18.66 12.96
N PRO A 587 15.20 -18.04 12.05
CA PRO A 587 16.17 -17.01 12.41
C PRO A 587 15.44 -15.80 13.01
N THR A 588 15.58 -15.61 14.32
CA THR A 588 15.38 -14.30 14.95
C THR A 588 16.44 -13.39 14.39
N ARG A 589 16.06 -12.50 13.49
CA ARG A 589 16.98 -11.52 12.97
C ARG A 589 16.97 -10.36 13.96
N ASP A 590 18.13 -10.05 14.55
CA ASP A 590 18.41 -8.84 15.36
C ASP A 590 18.35 -7.57 14.47
N THR A 591 17.34 -7.45 13.61
CA THR A 591 17.17 -6.30 12.74
C THR A 591 16.17 -5.33 13.36
N PRO A 592 16.53 -4.04 13.46
CA PRO A 592 15.60 -2.92 13.60
C PRO A 592 14.26 -3.15 12.90
N GLY A 593 13.15 -3.09 13.62
CA GLY A 593 11.82 -3.12 13.01
C GLY A 593 11.30 -1.72 12.77
N VAL A 594 11.11 -1.34 11.50
CA VAL A 594 10.53 -0.05 11.13
C VAL A 594 9.10 -0.25 10.61
N LEU A 595 8.17 0.55 11.12
CA LEU A 595 6.82 0.64 10.56
C LEU A 595 6.74 1.83 9.59
N ARG A 596 6.34 1.57 8.35
CA ARG A 596 6.16 2.60 7.30
C ARG A 596 4.74 2.54 6.74
N ALA A 597 4.03 3.65 6.83
CA ALA A 597 2.68 3.84 6.28
C ALA A 597 2.72 5.00 5.27
N ASP A 598 2.40 4.74 4.00
CA ASP A 598 2.49 5.74 2.92
C ASP A 598 1.21 5.78 2.07
N ALA A 599 0.47 6.89 2.18
CA ALA A 599 -0.82 7.11 1.54
C ALA A 599 -1.86 6.01 1.85
N VAL A 600 -2.04 5.71 3.14
CA VAL A 600 -2.93 4.64 3.61
C VAL A 600 -4.07 5.18 4.46
N THR A 601 -5.15 4.39 4.58
CA THR A 601 -6.27 4.67 5.48
C THR A 601 -6.45 3.53 6.46
N LEU A 602 -6.32 3.84 7.75
CA LEU A 602 -6.59 2.92 8.86
C LEU A 602 -7.79 3.45 9.65
N THR A 603 -8.82 2.62 9.80
CA THR A 603 -10.02 2.99 10.57
C THR A 603 -10.43 1.83 11.47
N ALA A 604 -10.49 2.08 12.78
CA ALA A 604 -10.95 1.12 13.77
C ALA A 604 -12.12 1.69 14.57
N ALA A 605 -13.11 0.88 14.92
CA ALA A 605 -14.15 1.29 15.87
C ALA A 605 -13.66 1.23 17.33
N GLY A 606 -12.60 0.47 17.61
CA GLY A 606 -11.87 0.43 18.87
C GLY A 606 -10.56 1.22 18.83
N ASP A 607 -9.51 0.65 19.42
CA ASP A 607 -8.18 1.24 19.53
C ASP A 607 -7.35 1.03 18.24
N VAL A 608 -6.43 1.96 17.96
CA VAL A 608 -5.39 1.78 16.94
C VAL A 608 -4.03 1.90 17.61
N GLY A 609 -3.25 0.82 17.60
CA GLY A 609 -1.89 0.77 18.13
C GLY A 609 -0.87 0.49 17.04
N LEU A 610 0.02 1.44 16.77
CA LEU A 610 1.13 1.27 15.83
C LEU A 610 2.46 1.34 16.58
N SER A 611 3.30 0.32 16.42
CA SER A 611 4.60 0.25 17.09
C SER A 611 5.73 -0.19 16.16
N GLY A 612 6.90 0.45 16.32
CA GLY A 612 8.15 0.07 15.68
C GLY A 612 9.31 0.19 16.64
N VAL A 613 10.17 -0.84 16.69
CA VAL A 613 11.32 -0.87 17.61
C VAL A 613 12.36 0.20 17.27
N ASP A 614 12.60 0.47 16.00
CA ASP A 614 13.65 1.43 15.58
C ASP A 614 13.10 2.70 14.94
N GLY A 615 11.87 2.66 14.43
CA GLY A 615 11.30 3.80 13.74
C GLY A 615 9.84 3.59 13.35
N LEU A 616 9.10 4.69 13.32
CA LEU A 616 7.76 4.74 12.74
C LEU A 616 7.68 5.95 11.81
N ALA A 617 7.25 5.73 10.58
CA ALA A 617 7.03 6.79 9.61
C ALA A 617 5.64 6.67 8.99
N ALA A 618 4.85 7.74 9.07
CA ALA A 618 3.59 7.84 8.35
C ALA A 618 3.61 9.08 7.44
N ALA A 619 3.27 8.89 6.17
CA ALA A 619 3.20 9.94 5.17
C ALA A 619 1.85 9.92 4.45
N ASP A 620 1.25 11.09 4.22
CA ASP A 620 0.04 11.27 3.42
C ASP A 620 -1.14 10.34 3.84
N SER A 621 -1.18 9.96 5.13
CA SER A 621 -2.05 8.90 5.64
C SER A 621 -3.14 9.44 6.57
N THR A 622 -4.26 8.72 6.64
CA THR A 622 -5.37 8.99 7.55
C THR A 622 -5.53 7.83 8.51
N ILE A 623 -5.46 8.09 9.81
CA ILE A 623 -5.58 7.10 10.87
C ILE A 623 -6.64 7.56 11.86
N GLU A 624 -7.72 6.78 11.99
CA GLU A 624 -8.88 7.10 12.81
C GLU A 624 -9.18 5.94 13.79
N ALA A 625 -9.27 6.26 15.07
CA ALA A 625 -9.65 5.34 16.14
C ALA A 625 -10.96 5.76 16.81
N GLY A 626 -11.91 4.83 16.92
CA GLY A 626 -13.16 5.03 17.66
C GLY A 626 -12.98 5.04 19.18
N ALA A 627 -11.80 4.64 19.67
CA ALA A 627 -11.36 4.81 21.05
C ALA A 627 -10.01 5.57 21.09
N SER A 628 -8.91 4.91 21.43
CA SER A 628 -7.59 5.54 21.58
C SER A 628 -6.66 5.26 20.40
N LEU A 629 -5.79 6.22 20.07
CA LEU A 629 -4.76 6.08 19.04
C LEU A 629 -3.37 6.18 19.68
N GLY A 630 -2.60 5.10 19.61
CA GLY A 630 -1.22 5.02 20.09
C GLY A 630 -0.23 4.84 18.94
N LEU A 631 0.77 5.72 18.86
CA LEU A 631 1.93 5.62 17.99
C LEU A 631 3.19 5.55 18.85
N GLU A 632 3.90 4.43 18.83
CA GLU A 632 5.09 4.21 19.66
C GLU A 632 6.30 3.84 18.79
N SER A 633 7.39 4.59 18.95
CA SER A 633 8.67 4.31 18.30
C SER A 633 9.78 4.17 19.34
N GLY A 634 10.50 3.04 19.32
CA GLY A 634 11.73 2.87 20.10
C GLY A 634 12.93 3.63 19.52
N GLY A 635 12.79 4.25 18.33
CA GLY A 635 13.71 5.24 17.78
C GLY A 635 12.96 6.53 17.40
N ASP A 636 13.07 6.97 16.15
CA ASP A 636 12.44 8.21 15.67
C ASP A 636 10.98 7.97 15.21
N LEU A 637 10.12 8.98 15.40
CA LEU A 637 8.74 9.01 14.89
C LEU A 637 8.60 10.16 13.89
N VAL A 638 8.30 9.86 12.63
CA VAL A 638 8.17 10.84 11.55
C VAL A 638 6.74 10.84 11.00
N LEU A 639 6.07 11.98 11.06
CA LEU A 639 4.68 12.16 10.64
C LEU A 639 4.60 13.29 9.61
N ALA A 640 4.41 12.95 8.33
CA ALA A 640 4.39 13.90 7.23
C ALA A 640 3.00 13.97 6.57
N SER A 641 2.37 15.14 6.56
CA SER A 641 1.04 15.35 5.95
C SER A 641 -0.02 14.36 6.43
N VAL A 642 0.01 14.00 7.72
CA VAL A 642 -0.90 12.99 8.30
C VAL A 642 -2.15 13.60 8.91
N THR A 643 -3.25 12.86 8.86
CA THR A 643 -4.45 13.13 9.66
C THR A 643 -4.62 12.03 10.69
N LEU A 644 -4.56 12.39 11.97
CA LEU A 644 -4.75 11.49 13.10
C LEU A 644 -5.97 11.93 13.91
N ALA A 645 -6.89 11.00 14.19
CA ALA A 645 -8.07 11.28 15.00
C ALA A 645 -8.37 10.13 15.98
N ALA A 646 -8.72 10.48 17.22
CA ALA A 646 -9.19 9.57 18.24
C ALA A 646 -10.39 10.17 18.97
N GLU A 647 -11.42 9.36 19.26
CA GLU A 647 -12.57 9.80 20.08
C GLU A 647 -12.22 9.89 21.58
N ALA A 648 -11.20 9.15 22.04
CA ALA A 648 -10.64 9.23 23.38
C ALA A 648 -9.25 9.89 23.36
N ASP A 649 -8.19 9.16 23.69
CA ASP A 649 -6.83 9.70 23.81
C ASP A 649 -6.00 9.44 22.54
N LEU A 650 -5.12 10.39 22.19
CA LEU A 650 -4.11 10.24 21.15
C LEU A 650 -2.73 10.40 21.77
N THR A 651 -1.88 9.39 21.60
CA THR A 651 -0.48 9.44 22.06
C THR A 651 0.46 9.18 20.88
N ALA A 652 1.41 10.08 20.67
CA ALA A 652 2.52 9.91 19.73
C ALA A 652 3.84 10.03 20.49
N GLN A 653 4.53 8.90 20.65
CA GLN A 653 5.72 8.77 21.48
C GLN A 653 6.91 8.22 20.70
N ALA A 654 8.05 8.91 20.82
CA ALA A 654 9.34 8.47 20.31
C ALA A 654 10.36 8.40 21.44
N ALA A 655 11.14 7.32 21.52
CA ALA A 655 12.31 7.29 22.38
C ALA A 655 13.46 8.18 21.83
N GLY A 656 13.51 8.36 20.50
CA GLY A 656 14.36 9.30 19.79
C GLY A 656 13.67 10.64 19.54
N HIS A 657 13.71 11.12 18.29
CA HIS A 657 13.10 12.37 17.85
C HIS A 657 11.64 12.19 17.39
N LEU A 658 10.79 13.19 17.66
CA LEU A 658 9.46 13.30 17.06
C LEU A 658 9.47 14.42 16.03
N ILE A 659 9.23 14.08 14.75
CA ILE A 659 9.22 15.03 13.64
C ILE A 659 7.83 15.02 12.99
N ILE A 660 7.16 16.18 13.00
CA ILE A 660 5.86 16.40 12.37
C ILE A 660 6.03 17.46 11.27
N GLU A 661 5.83 17.04 10.02
CA GLU A 661 5.90 17.90 8.83
C GLU A 661 4.50 18.07 8.20
N GLY A 662 3.88 19.25 8.36
CA GLY A 662 2.71 19.62 7.58
C GLY A 662 3.11 20.02 6.15
N GLY A 663 2.85 19.14 5.17
CA GLY A 663 2.79 19.40 3.72
C GLY A 663 3.81 20.36 3.08
N ARG A 664 4.70 19.83 2.23
CA ARG A 664 5.57 20.65 1.36
C ARG A 664 4.79 21.23 0.17
N HIS A 665 4.43 22.50 0.23
CA HIS A 665 3.97 23.25 -0.95
C HIS A 665 5.16 23.67 -1.82
N SER A 666 5.42 22.95 -2.92
CA SER A 666 6.22 23.51 -4.02
C SER A 666 5.55 23.25 -5.38
N ARG A 667 5.29 24.33 -6.13
CA ARG A 667 5.21 24.31 -7.59
C ARG A 667 6.57 24.77 -8.14
N GLN A 668 7.51 23.82 -8.27
CA GLN A 668 8.71 23.88 -9.13
C GLN A 668 9.76 25.02 -8.88
N PRO A 669 10.98 24.95 -9.47
CA PRO A 669 12.22 24.72 -8.73
C PRO A 669 12.99 25.98 -8.27
N LEU A 670 13.85 25.74 -7.26
CA LEU A 670 14.95 26.58 -6.75
C LEU A 670 16.00 26.99 -7.83
N ALA A 671 15.58 27.69 -8.88
CA ALA A 671 16.47 28.21 -9.92
C ALA A 671 16.62 29.75 -9.91
N LEU A 672 16.16 30.44 -8.86
CA LEU A 672 16.33 31.89 -8.70
C LEU A 672 17.11 32.32 -7.45
N GLN A 673 17.72 31.37 -6.72
CA GLN A 673 18.63 31.72 -5.61
C GLN A 673 20.10 31.88 -6.04
N ARG A 674 20.40 31.93 -7.35
CA ARG A 674 21.76 32.19 -7.88
C ARG A 674 21.99 33.56 -8.52
N ASP A 675 20.96 34.35 -8.83
CA ASP A 675 21.14 35.63 -9.54
C ASP A 675 20.92 36.91 -8.69
N ALA A 676 20.64 36.77 -7.40
CA ALA A 676 20.67 37.89 -6.44
C ALA A 676 22.02 38.02 -5.69
N ALA A 677 23.01 37.19 -6.03
CA ALA A 677 24.32 37.15 -5.38
C ALA A 677 25.45 37.85 -6.16
N GLU A 678 25.16 38.58 -7.26
CA GLU A 678 26.23 39.15 -8.12
C GLU A 678 26.18 40.67 -8.39
N SER A 679 25.36 41.47 -7.71
CA SER A 679 25.59 42.93 -7.71
C SER A 679 25.96 43.42 -6.32
N GLY A 680 27.22 43.16 -5.97
CA GLY A 680 27.84 43.74 -4.79
C GLY A 680 27.78 45.27 -4.82
N VAL A 681 27.23 45.84 -3.76
CA VAL A 681 27.68 47.08 -3.13
C VAL A 681 27.55 46.87 -1.62
N GLU A 682 28.66 47.12 -0.91
CA GLU A 682 28.90 47.12 0.54
C GLU A 682 27.64 47.52 1.36
N ALA A 683 27.10 46.75 2.31
CA ALA A 683 27.69 46.02 3.43
C ALA A 683 28.62 46.89 4.31
N ALA A 684 28.01 47.80 5.06
CA ALA A 684 28.47 48.14 6.39
C ALA A 684 27.56 47.42 7.40
N ASP A 685 27.98 46.19 7.73
CA ASP A 685 27.96 45.53 9.04
C ASP A 685 26.62 45.25 9.78
N PRO A 686 26.62 44.22 10.66
CA PRO A 686 25.85 42.99 10.48
C PRO A 686 25.16 42.59 11.81
N LEU A 687 24.74 41.32 11.98
CA LEU A 687 24.84 40.51 13.22
C LEU A 687 24.76 41.25 14.58
N ALA A 688 23.86 40.87 15.49
CA ALA A 688 23.78 39.53 16.06
C ALA A 688 22.44 39.44 16.85
N ALA A 689 21.70 38.35 16.85
CA ALA A 689 22.15 36.98 17.02
C ALA A 689 21.24 36.00 16.27
N PHE A 690 21.85 35.19 15.40
CA PHE A 690 21.31 33.92 14.92
C PHE A 690 22.54 33.06 14.62
N ASP A 691 23.20 32.58 15.67
CA ASP A 691 24.21 31.51 15.65
C ASP A 691 23.58 30.33 16.41
N ALA A 692 23.54 29.05 16.01
CA ALA A 692 23.94 28.20 14.88
C ALA A 692 23.29 26.80 15.18
N PRO A 693 23.54 25.64 14.51
CA PRO A 693 24.14 25.34 13.21
C PRO A 693 23.21 24.48 12.29
N ARG A 694 23.39 24.55 10.97
CA ARG A 694 22.80 23.57 10.02
C ARG A 694 23.90 22.82 9.28
N ALA A 695 23.93 21.49 9.47
CA ALA A 695 24.75 20.55 8.70
C ALA A 695 24.14 20.28 7.32
N ARG A 696 25.00 20.00 6.34
CA ARG A 696 24.71 19.76 4.92
C ARG A 696 24.62 18.27 4.61
N GLU A 697 23.77 17.88 3.65
CA GLU A 697 24.06 17.11 2.40
C GLU A 697 22.73 16.63 1.76
N HIS A 698 22.37 17.12 0.56
CA HIS A 698 22.50 16.49 -0.77
C HIS A 698 21.50 15.35 -1.08
N THR A 699 20.48 15.62 -1.93
CA THR A 699 20.20 14.91 -3.21
C THR A 699 19.06 15.58 -4.01
N ASP A 700 19.08 15.33 -5.32
CA ASP A 700 18.49 16.01 -6.49
C ASP A 700 16.94 15.93 -6.63
N PRO A 701 16.19 17.03 -6.88
CA PRO A 701 14.75 16.99 -7.10
C PRO A 701 14.40 17.25 -8.57
N ALA A 702 14.06 16.18 -9.31
CA ALA A 702 13.36 16.31 -10.56
C ALA A 702 12.41 15.13 -10.78
N HIS A 703 11.15 15.30 -10.39
CA HIS A 703 9.91 14.77 -11.00
C HIS A 703 8.83 14.56 -9.93
N ALA A 704 7.95 15.55 -9.75
CA ALA A 704 6.61 15.37 -9.18
C ALA A 704 5.82 16.66 -9.43
N ASP A 705 5.11 16.71 -10.56
CA ASP A 705 4.25 17.82 -10.93
C ASP A 705 2.81 17.30 -10.94
N ARG A 706 1.94 17.97 -10.16
CA ARG A 706 0.47 17.82 -10.04
C ARG A 706 -0.07 16.67 -9.19
N PHE A 707 -0.34 16.97 -7.91
CA PHE A 707 -1.68 17.02 -7.29
C PHE A 707 -1.53 17.65 -5.89
N ALA A 708 -1.66 18.97 -5.76
CA ALA A 708 -1.74 19.61 -4.45
C ALA A 708 -3.21 19.60 -4.00
N ARG A 709 -3.62 18.55 -3.29
CA ARG A 709 -4.57 18.77 -2.19
C ARG A 709 -3.72 19.30 -1.03
N THR A 710 -4.17 20.42 -0.48
CA THR A 710 -3.77 21.01 0.78
C THR A 710 -3.70 19.93 1.87
N GLY A 711 -2.55 19.76 2.52
CA GLY A 711 -2.36 18.77 3.57
C GLY A 711 -1.56 19.36 4.71
N GLU A 712 -2.21 20.19 5.53
CA GLU A 712 -1.72 20.49 6.88
C GLU A 712 -1.84 19.22 7.71
N GLY A 713 -0.90 18.99 8.63
CA GLY A 713 -1.02 17.89 9.59
C GLY A 713 -2.20 18.17 10.52
N ARG A 714 -3.11 17.22 10.75
CA ARG A 714 -4.25 17.41 11.65
C ARG A 714 -4.28 16.34 12.72
N PHE A 715 -4.33 16.77 13.97
CA PHE A 715 -4.30 15.91 15.15
C PHE A 715 -5.50 16.26 16.02
N SER A 716 -6.40 15.29 16.23
CA SER A 716 -7.62 15.49 17.00
C SER A 716 -7.80 14.38 18.04
N ALA A 717 -8.06 14.74 19.29
CA ALA A 717 -8.43 13.81 20.36
C ALA A 717 -9.69 14.31 21.07
N GLY A 718 -10.63 13.43 21.42
CA GLY A 718 -11.76 13.81 22.28
C GLY A 718 -11.32 14.04 23.74
N GLY A 719 -10.30 13.32 24.19
CA GLY A 719 -9.65 13.45 25.49
C GLY A 719 -8.29 14.12 25.40
N ARG A 720 -7.24 13.41 25.76
CA ARG A 720 -5.86 13.91 25.86
C ARG A 720 -5.06 13.64 24.59
N LEU A 721 -4.36 14.64 24.09
CA LEU A 721 -3.41 14.58 22.99
C LEU A 721 -1.99 14.75 23.54
N THR A 722 -1.21 13.68 23.53
CA THR A 722 0.17 13.67 24.03
C THR A 722 1.17 13.49 22.88
N LEU A 723 2.10 14.44 22.73
CA LEU A 723 3.26 14.34 21.87
C LEU A 723 4.51 14.24 22.75
N ALA A 724 5.25 13.14 22.67
CA ALA A 724 6.39 12.87 23.54
C ALA A 724 7.62 12.43 22.75
N ALA A 725 8.76 13.07 23.01
CA ALA A 725 10.05 12.69 22.45
C ALA A 725 11.10 12.53 23.56
N GLY A 726 11.86 11.43 23.54
CA GLY A 726 13.04 11.28 24.40
C GLY A 726 14.20 12.18 23.97
N GLY A 727 14.22 12.58 22.70
CA GLY A 727 15.07 13.64 22.13
C GLY A 727 14.28 14.92 21.85
N ALA A 728 14.57 15.56 20.72
CA ALA A 728 13.89 16.78 20.27
C ALA A 728 12.53 16.51 19.62
N LEU A 729 11.59 17.45 19.78
CA LEU A 729 10.26 17.46 19.16
C LEU A 729 10.17 18.64 18.19
N PHE A 730 10.01 18.34 16.90
CA PHE A 730 9.83 19.34 15.86
C PHE A 730 8.46 19.19 15.23
N SER A 731 7.66 20.25 15.26
CA SER A 731 6.39 20.33 14.55
C SER A 731 6.36 21.54 13.63
N SER A 732 5.86 21.32 12.42
CA SER A 732 5.59 22.38 11.46
C SER A 732 4.22 22.21 10.80
N GLY A 733 3.50 23.32 10.59
CA GLY A 733 2.32 23.37 9.72
C GLY A 733 1.18 22.42 10.09
N SER A 734 0.95 22.25 11.40
CA SER A 734 -0.04 21.31 11.92
C SER A 734 -1.05 21.98 12.85
N ASP A 735 -2.26 21.44 12.85
CA ASP A 735 -3.38 21.81 13.72
C ASP A 735 -3.61 20.73 14.79
N TYR A 736 -3.73 21.16 16.04
CA TYR A 736 -3.92 20.33 17.23
C TYR A 736 -5.23 20.69 17.93
N ALA A 737 -6.11 19.71 18.13
CA ALA A 737 -7.38 19.89 18.82
C ALA A 737 -7.58 18.78 19.87
N ALA A 738 -7.79 19.14 21.13
CA ALA A 738 -7.99 18.18 22.22
C ALA A 738 -8.74 18.77 23.42
N THR A 739 -9.13 17.95 24.40
CA THR A 739 -9.51 18.48 25.72
C THR A 739 -8.24 18.91 26.48
N GLU A 740 -7.20 18.08 26.46
CA GLU A 740 -5.89 18.37 27.05
C GLU A 740 -4.79 18.16 26.02
N PHE A 741 -3.97 19.17 25.77
CA PHE A 741 -2.80 19.08 24.89
C PHE A 741 -1.52 19.04 25.72
N ILE A 742 -0.70 18.01 25.51
CA ILE A 742 0.59 17.83 26.18
C ILE A 742 1.68 17.62 25.13
N ALA A 743 2.72 18.44 25.15
CA ALA A 743 3.92 18.25 24.35
C ALA A 743 5.15 18.19 25.26
N VAL A 744 5.90 17.09 25.24
CA VAL A 744 7.10 16.88 26.07
C VAL A 744 8.28 16.47 25.20
N ALA A 745 9.42 17.13 25.39
CA ALA A 745 10.67 16.77 24.74
C ALA A 745 11.81 16.62 25.75
N GLY A 746 12.63 15.58 25.60
CA GLY A 746 13.90 15.40 26.32
C GLY A 746 15.05 16.26 25.77
N GLY A 747 14.79 17.01 24.69
CA GLY A 747 15.67 17.99 24.04
C GLY A 747 14.89 19.23 23.61
N ASP A 748 15.30 19.90 22.54
CA ASP A 748 14.61 21.09 22.04
C ASP A 748 13.20 20.78 21.54
N LEU A 749 12.25 21.67 21.85
CA LEU A 749 10.87 21.60 21.40
C LEU A 749 10.56 22.81 20.51
N SER A 750 10.13 22.56 19.28
CA SER A 750 9.81 23.61 18.31
C SER A 750 8.47 23.35 17.64
N ILE A 751 7.56 24.32 17.70
CA ILE A 751 6.26 24.30 16.98
C ILE A 751 6.19 25.53 16.08
N VAL A 752 6.07 25.31 14.77
CA VAL A 752 6.23 26.34 13.74
C VAL A 752 5.03 26.37 12.79
N GLY A 753 4.54 27.55 12.45
CA GLY A 753 3.54 27.74 11.40
C GLY A 753 4.05 27.33 9.99
N SER A 754 3.14 27.16 9.04
CA SER A 754 3.49 26.89 7.63
C SER A 754 3.50 28.17 6.79
N ARG A 755 3.84 28.03 5.49
CA ARG A 755 3.80 29.14 4.52
C ARG A 755 3.21 28.71 3.18
N THR A 756 2.39 29.57 2.60
CA THR A 756 1.84 29.41 1.25
C THR A 756 2.56 30.32 0.27
N ILE A 757 2.99 29.80 -0.89
CA ILE A 757 3.71 30.57 -1.92
C ILE A 757 2.86 30.64 -3.19
N GLU A 758 2.57 31.86 -3.66
CA GLU A 758 1.92 32.14 -4.93
C GLU A 758 2.89 32.90 -5.85
N GLU A 759 3.17 32.35 -7.04
CA GLU A 759 3.96 33.03 -8.07
C GLU A 759 3.22 33.12 -9.39
N ALA A 760 3.18 34.31 -9.98
CA ALA A 760 2.60 34.56 -11.28
C ALA A 760 3.59 35.34 -12.16
N THR A 761 3.95 34.76 -13.31
CA THR A 761 4.80 35.43 -14.31
C THR A 761 4.09 35.47 -15.66
N THR A 762 4.08 36.63 -16.31
CA THR A 762 3.57 36.75 -17.68
C THR A 762 4.46 36.02 -18.70
N ARG A 763 3.89 35.52 -19.80
CA ARG A 763 4.59 34.78 -20.88
C ARG A 763 5.85 35.48 -21.43
N ASN A 764 5.96 36.80 -21.28
CA ASN A 764 7.07 37.62 -21.76
C ASN A 764 8.01 38.13 -20.64
N GLY A 765 7.82 37.67 -19.39
CA GLY A 765 8.60 38.08 -18.22
C GLY A 765 8.48 39.56 -17.85
N ARG A 766 7.41 40.24 -18.28
CA ARG A 766 7.23 41.69 -18.10
C ARG A 766 6.51 42.06 -16.81
N GLU A 767 5.77 41.12 -16.26
CA GLU A 767 5.10 41.25 -14.97
C GLU A 767 5.38 39.96 -14.20
N ARG A 768 5.83 40.13 -12.94
CA ARG A 768 6.04 39.07 -11.95
C ARG A 768 5.37 39.50 -10.66
N HIS A 769 4.67 38.57 -10.03
CA HIS A 769 4.06 38.72 -8.71
C HIS A 769 4.44 37.49 -7.90
N THR A 770 5.03 37.69 -6.72
CA THR A 770 5.36 36.63 -5.76
C THR A 770 4.74 37.00 -4.42
N ARG A 771 3.99 36.11 -3.81
CA ARG A 771 3.38 36.29 -2.49
C ARG A 771 3.66 35.08 -1.63
N ILE A 772 4.12 35.29 -0.40
CA ILE A 772 4.31 34.29 0.64
C ILE A 772 3.43 34.69 1.83
N GLN A 773 2.48 33.84 2.19
CA GLN A 773 1.60 34.04 3.34
C GLN A 773 1.97 33.05 4.44
N ALA A 774 2.12 33.54 5.67
CA ALA A 774 2.30 32.68 6.83
C ALA A 774 0.95 32.10 7.28
N VAL A 775 0.96 30.86 7.76
CA VAL A 775 -0.21 30.17 8.31
C VAL A 775 0.16 29.63 9.68
N ALA A 776 -0.57 30.05 10.71
CA ALA A 776 -0.20 29.70 12.07
C ALA A 776 -0.42 28.22 12.37
N ALA A 777 0.47 27.61 13.17
CA ALA A 777 0.17 26.33 13.81
C ALA A 777 -0.86 26.56 14.91
N ARG A 778 -1.98 25.82 14.89
CA ARG A 778 -3.10 26.03 15.81
C ARG A 778 -3.12 25.00 16.91
N ILE A 779 -3.33 25.44 18.13
CA ILE A 779 -3.57 24.60 19.31
C ILE A 779 -4.89 25.06 19.93
N ASP A 780 -5.91 24.20 19.90
CA ASP A 780 -7.23 24.43 20.51
C ASP A 780 -7.49 23.34 21.56
N ALA A 781 -7.35 23.70 22.85
CA ALA A 781 -7.57 22.77 23.96
C ALA A 781 -8.02 23.45 25.26
N ASP A 782 -8.75 22.75 26.12
CA ASP A 782 -9.16 23.31 27.42
C ASP A 782 -7.96 23.50 28.37
N THR A 783 -6.91 22.68 28.24
CA THR A 783 -5.64 22.84 28.96
C THR A 783 -4.47 22.52 28.03
N VAL A 784 -3.38 23.30 28.16
CA VAL A 784 -2.18 23.18 27.32
C VAL A 784 -0.94 23.05 28.21
N THR A 785 -0.15 22.01 28.01
CA THR A 785 1.14 21.80 28.67
C THR A 785 2.24 21.61 27.64
N ILE A 786 3.29 22.43 27.66
CA ILE A 786 4.45 22.31 26.78
C ILE A 786 5.71 22.27 27.65
N GLN A 787 6.50 21.21 27.57
CA GLN A 787 7.63 20.99 28.47
C GLN A 787 8.88 20.55 27.71
N GLY A 788 9.93 21.37 27.76
CA GLY A 788 11.29 20.98 27.40
C GLY A 788 12.07 20.56 28.65
N VAL A 789 12.40 19.28 28.77
CA VAL A 789 13.17 18.73 29.89
C VAL A 789 14.56 18.33 29.41
N GLY A 790 15.59 18.94 29.98
CA GLY A 790 16.97 18.55 29.70
C GLY A 790 17.30 17.14 30.19
N ARG A 791 18.14 16.40 29.45
CA ARG A 791 18.69 15.12 29.92
C ARG A 791 19.76 15.34 30.98
N GLU A 792 19.67 14.60 32.07
CA GLU A 792 20.75 14.43 33.04
C GLU A 792 21.84 13.54 32.42
N ILE A 793 23.06 14.06 32.29
CA ILE A 793 24.23 13.27 31.86
C ILE A 793 24.98 12.85 33.12
N GLU A 794 24.84 11.58 33.52
CA GLU A 794 25.76 10.96 34.48
C GLU A 794 27.10 10.69 33.78
N VAL A 795 28.16 11.35 34.25
CA VAL A 795 29.53 11.08 33.81
C VAL A 795 30.06 9.90 34.62
N GLU A 796 30.25 8.74 33.99
CA GLU A 796 30.98 7.59 34.56
C GLU A 796 32.48 7.91 34.67
N ASP A 797 32.86 8.72 35.66
CA ASP A 797 34.09 8.51 36.44
C ASP A 797 34.03 9.40 37.69
N GLY A 798 34.43 8.85 38.82
CA GLY A 798 34.19 9.39 40.17
C GLY A 798 34.50 10.89 40.33
N ASP A 799 33.60 11.58 41.04
CA ASP A 799 33.49 13.02 41.29
C ASP A 799 32.59 13.82 40.29
N ALA A 800 31.49 13.25 39.82
CA ALA A 800 30.60 13.89 38.84
C ALA A 800 29.66 14.97 39.43
N GLU A 801 29.80 16.21 38.95
CA GLU A 801 28.68 17.15 38.79
C GLU A 801 27.75 16.59 37.70
N THR A 802 26.46 16.44 38.01
CA THR A 802 25.41 16.14 37.03
C THR A 802 25.22 17.35 36.11
N THR A 803 25.58 17.22 34.83
CA THR A 803 25.28 18.24 33.81
C THR A 803 23.97 17.89 33.11
N THR A 804 22.93 18.68 33.37
CA THR A 804 21.68 18.63 32.61
C THR A 804 21.85 19.42 31.31
N THR A 805 21.57 18.85 30.15
CA THR A 805 21.59 19.62 28.88
C THR A 805 20.40 20.56 28.84
N ALA A 806 20.61 21.88 28.72
CA ALA A 806 19.52 22.83 28.59
C ALA A 806 18.65 22.51 27.34
N SER A 807 17.33 22.49 27.52
CA SER A 807 16.34 22.26 26.47
C SER A 807 15.51 23.52 26.25
N THR A 808 15.44 24.00 25.00
CA THR A 808 14.70 25.23 24.66
C THR A 808 13.30 24.94 24.12
N VAL A 809 12.36 25.86 24.34
CA VAL A 809 11.01 25.84 23.76
C VAL A 809 10.86 27.01 22.80
N HIS A 810 10.67 26.73 21.51
CA HIS A 810 10.51 27.72 20.46
C HIS A 810 9.15 27.62 19.77
N LEU A 811 8.32 28.66 19.88
CA LEU A 811 6.99 28.72 19.28
C LEU A 811 6.95 29.82 18.22
N ASP A 812 6.94 29.45 16.95
CA ASP A 812 7.01 30.39 15.82
C ASP A 812 5.71 30.44 15.03
N HIS A 813 5.10 31.61 14.95
CA HIS A 813 3.80 31.83 14.33
C HIS A 813 2.74 30.83 14.81
N VAL A 814 2.43 30.87 16.09
CA VAL A 814 1.45 29.96 16.73
C VAL A 814 0.17 30.70 17.09
N ALA A 815 -0.94 29.96 17.09
CA ALA A 815 -2.22 30.40 17.62
C ALA A 815 -2.71 29.41 18.69
N ILE A 816 -2.52 29.77 19.96
CA ILE A 816 -2.93 28.99 21.12
C ILE A 816 -4.25 29.53 21.63
N GLN A 817 -5.26 28.68 21.69
CA GLN A 817 -6.58 28.96 22.26
C GLN A 817 -6.85 27.96 23.39
N SER A 818 -7.07 28.49 24.60
CA SER A 818 -7.39 27.66 25.76
C SER A 818 -8.40 28.29 26.70
N ARG A 819 -9.25 27.46 27.32
CA ARG A 819 -10.22 27.93 28.33
C ARG A 819 -9.64 27.96 29.74
N GLY A 820 -8.73 27.04 30.05
CA GLY A 820 -8.10 26.92 31.35
C GLY A 820 -6.65 27.40 31.33
N THR A 821 -5.84 26.76 32.15
CA THR A 821 -4.42 27.09 32.32
C THR A 821 -3.58 26.59 31.15
N THR A 822 -2.69 27.46 30.65
CA THR A 822 -1.62 27.08 29.74
C THR A 822 -0.28 27.13 30.46
N HIS A 823 0.38 25.98 30.61
CA HIS A 823 1.68 25.83 31.26
C HIS A 823 2.77 25.57 30.21
N ILE A 824 3.82 26.38 30.18
CA ILE A 824 4.99 26.17 29.31
C ILE A 824 6.24 26.24 30.17
N SER A 825 7.06 25.19 30.16
CA SER A 825 8.30 25.15 30.92
C SER A 825 9.49 24.64 30.11
N ALA A 826 10.67 25.16 30.45
CA ALA A 826 11.93 24.82 29.79
C ALA A 826 13.10 24.83 30.78
N THR A 827 14.00 23.84 30.66
CA THR A 827 15.30 23.89 31.37
C THR A 827 16.30 24.86 30.74
N GLY A 828 16.03 25.36 29.53
CA GLY A 828 16.72 26.46 28.86
C GLY A 828 15.78 27.65 28.65
N ASP A 829 15.73 28.18 27.43
CA ASP A 829 14.97 29.38 27.06
C ASP A 829 13.57 29.05 26.53
N ILE A 830 12.64 30.01 26.69
CA ILE A 830 11.32 30.03 26.03
C ILE A 830 11.27 31.23 25.09
N ALA A 831 11.02 30.99 23.80
CA ALA A 831 10.90 32.04 22.79
C ALA A 831 9.62 31.91 21.96
N ILE A 832 8.84 32.99 21.88
CA ILE A 832 7.62 33.08 21.09
C ILE A 832 7.77 34.19 20.04
N THR A 833 7.79 33.80 18.76
CA THR A 833 8.15 34.67 17.63
C THR A 833 7.01 34.78 16.61
N PRO A 834 6.94 35.88 15.83
CA PRO A 834 5.94 36.03 14.78
C PRO A 834 6.42 35.36 13.48
N GLY A 835 5.46 34.99 12.62
CA GLY A 835 5.75 34.55 11.27
C GLY A 835 6.12 35.71 10.34
N ALA A 836 6.52 35.40 9.12
CA ALA A 836 6.86 36.39 8.10
C ALA A 836 6.01 36.22 6.84
N GLU A 837 5.33 37.28 6.42
CA GLU A 837 4.69 37.40 5.11
C GLU A 837 5.57 38.24 4.17
N PHE A 838 5.57 37.87 2.89
CA PHE A 838 6.35 38.54 1.86
C PHE A 838 5.51 38.76 0.61
N GLU A 839 5.54 39.96 0.03
CA GLU A 839 4.90 40.27 -1.25
C GLU A 839 5.89 41.02 -2.14
N HIS A 840 6.02 40.60 -3.40
CA HIS A 840 6.89 41.21 -4.38
C HIS A 840 6.18 41.37 -5.74
N ASP A 841 6.08 42.61 -6.19
CA ASP A 841 5.47 43.03 -7.43
C ASP A 841 6.51 43.68 -8.34
N TYR A 842 6.68 43.14 -9.54
CA TYR A 842 7.55 43.70 -10.57
C TYR A 842 6.81 43.90 -11.88
N ARG A 843 6.88 45.11 -12.46
CA ARG A 843 6.30 45.43 -13.77
C ARG A 843 7.26 46.22 -14.63
N ARG A 844 7.45 45.77 -15.86
CA ARG A 844 8.29 46.40 -16.88
C ARG A 844 7.52 46.71 -18.15
N ARG A 845 7.44 47.99 -18.50
CA ARG A 845 6.80 48.50 -19.73
C ARG A 845 7.82 49.15 -20.64
N LYS A 846 7.80 48.77 -21.92
CA LYS A 846 8.59 49.42 -22.98
C LYS A 846 7.65 50.02 -24.00
N SER A 847 7.89 51.27 -24.39
CA SER A 847 7.25 51.89 -25.56
C SER A 847 8.30 52.53 -26.45
N SER A 848 8.11 52.38 -27.77
CA SER A 848 9.00 52.94 -28.79
C SER A 848 8.18 53.71 -29.82
N GLY A 849 8.49 54.99 -30.00
CA GLY A 849 8.00 55.83 -31.09
C GLY A 849 9.10 56.13 -32.13
N LEU A 850 8.76 56.92 -33.16
CA LEU A 850 9.65 57.21 -34.30
C LEU A 850 11.03 57.76 -33.89
N LEU A 851 11.10 58.52 -32.78
CA LEU A 851 12.31 59.20 -32.28
C LEU A 851 12.57 58.96 -30.78
N SER A 852 11.70 58.21 -30.08
CA SER A 852 11.74 58.08 -28.62
C SER A 852 11.60 56.64 -28.15
N LYS A 853 12.34 56.28 -27.10
CA LYS A 853 12.16 55.04 -26.34
C LYS A 853 11.88 55.40 -24.89
N ARG A 854 10.90 54.73 -24.28
CA ARG A 854 10.62 54.83 -22.85
C ARG A 854 10.64 53.44 -22.22
N VAL A 855 11.32 53.32 -21.10
CA VAL A 855 11.34 52.12 -20.25
C VAL A 855 10.84 52.55 -18.87
N ARG A 856 9.74 51.94 -18.42
CA ARG A 856 9.27 52.05 -17.04
C ARG A 856 9.45 50.72 -16.32
N ILE A 857 9.95 50.80 -15.10
CA ILE A 857 10.04 49.67 -14.16
C ILE A 857 9.37 50.14 -12.88
N ASP A 858 8.38 49.39 -12.43
CA ASP A 858 7.73 49.54 -11.13
C ASP A 858 8.04 48.29 -10.31
N GLU A 859 8.64 48.47 -9.13
CA GLU A 859 8.98 47.39 -8.21
C GLU A 859 8.44 47.72 -6.81
N ARG A 860 7.85 46.75 -6.13
CA ARG A 860 7.33 46.87 -4.76
C ARG A 860 7.60 45.59 -4.01
N THR A 861 8.22 45.70 -2.85
CA THR A 861 8.49 44.59 -1.93
C THR A 861 7.92 44.94 -0.56
N VAL A 862 7.18 44.02 0.05
CA VAL A 862 6.57 44.19 1.37
C VAL A 862 6.94 42.97 2.21
N LEU A 863 7.47 43.21 3.41
CA LEU A 863 7.71 42.23 4.46
C LEU A 863 6.81 42.58 5.65
N ARG A 864 5.96 41.66 6.09
CA ARG A 864 5.09 41.87 7.25
C ARG A 864 5.30 40.80 8.30
N ALA A 865 5.21 41.16 9.57
CA ALA A 865 5.19 40.17 10.63
C ALA A 865 3.77 39.65 10.86
N ALA A 866 3.63 38.33 10.87
CA ALA A 866 2.39 37.63 11.18
C ALA A 866 2.40 37.28 12.67
N THR A 867 1.73 38.10 13.49
CA THR A 867 1.77 38.01 14.95
C THR A 867 1.34 36.62 15.46
N SER A 868 2.09 36.06 16.41
CA SER A 868 1.62 34.92 17.22
C SER A 868 0.50 35.37 18.18
N SER A 869 -0.40 34.47 18.52
CA SER A 869 -1.52 34.76 19.43
C SER A 869 -1.69 33.69 20.51
N ILE A 870 -1.83 34.13 21.76
CA ILE A 870 -2.12 33.31 22.93
C ILE A 870 -3.40 33.86 23.55
N ASP A 871 -4.46 33.08 23.58
CA ASP A 871 -5.76 33.45 24.14
C ASP A 871 -6.20 32.36 25.12
N VAL A 872 -6.01 32.62 26.43
CA VAL A 872 -6.00 31.58 27.47
C VAL A 872 -6.78 32.01 28.73
N GLY A 873 -7.12 31.04 29.60
CA GLY A 873 -7.75 31.32 30.90
C GLY A 873 -6.76 31.88 31.91
N SER A 874 -5.62 31.22 32.07
CA SER A 874 -4.43 31.66 32.79
C SER A 874 -3.16 31.20 32.07
N LEU A 875 -2.05 31.88 32.31
CA LEU A 875 -0.76 31.59 31.67
C LEU A 875 0.33 31.38 32.73
N GLU A 876 1.02 30.25 32.66
CA GLU A 876 2.19 29.94 33.49
C GLU A 876 3.39 29.64 32.58
N LEU A 877 4.43 30.45 32.67
CA LEU A 877 5.71 30.23 31.98
C LEU A 877 6.83 30.08 32.99
N GLU A 878 7.63 29.03 32.88
CA GLU A 878 8.78 28.80 33.74
C GLU A 878 10.01 28.37 32.92
N ALA A 879 10.98 29.27 32.78
CA ALA A 879 12.27 28.99 32.13
C ALA A 879 13.41 29.11 33.15
N LEU A 880 14.37 28.18 33.12
CA LEU A 880 15.64 28.38 33.85
C LEU A 880 16.56 29.39 33.12
N GLY A 881 16.39 29.55 31.80
CA GLY A 881 17.05 30.57 30.97
C GLY A 881 16.15 31.79 30.74
N ASP A 882 16.13 32.28 29.51
CA ASP A 882 15.43 33.51 29.12
C ASP A 882 13.98 33.25 28.67
N VAL A 883 13.09 34.23 28.85
CA VAL A 883 11.74 34.24 28.27
C VAL A 883 11.59 35.42 27.33
N SER A 884 11.24 35.18 26.06
CA SER A 884 11.05 36.25 25.08
C SER A 884 9.76 36.15 24.27
N PHE A 885 9.09 37.29 24.12
CA PHE A 885 7.93 37.50 23.27
C PHE A 885 8.24 38.55 22.22
N THR A 886 8.06 38.21 20.95
CA THR A 886 8.30 39.12 19.83
C THR A 886 7.01 39.24 19.01
N ALA A 887 6.52 40.48 18.81
CA ALA A 887 5.26 40.81 18.13
C ALA A 887 4.13 39.80 18.38
N THR A 888 3.89 39.49 19.65
CA THR A 888 2.91 38.50 20.10
C THR A 888 1.71 39.19 20.73
N ARG A 889 0.49 38.68 20.49
CA ARG A 889 -0.72 39.10 21.19
C ARG A 889 -1.05 38.07 22.26
N ILE A 890 -1.05 38.49 23.52
CA ILE A 890 -1.38 37.68 24.69
C ILE A 890 -2.68 38.22 25.29
N ALA A 891 -3.71 37.38 25.38
CA ALA A 891 -4.99 37.69 25.98
C ALA A 891 -5.29 36.67 27.08
N ILE A 892 -5.45 37.15 28.32
CA ILE A 892 -5.75 36.33 29.51
C ILE A 892 -7.14 36.70 30.00
N ARG A 893 -8.07 35.74 30.03
CA ARG A 893 -9.47 35.99 30.39
C ARG A 893 -9.79 35.81 31.87
N GLY A 894 -8.86 35.25 32.64
CA GLY A 894 -9.04 34.98 34.07
C GLY A 894 -9.89 33.73 34.32
N GLU A 895 -9.24 32.63 34.72
CA GLU A 895 -9.93 31.41 35.15
C GLU A 895 -10.49 31.61 36.58
N ARG A 896 -11.80 31.35 36.76
CA ARG A 896 -12.47 31.37 38.07
C ARG A 896 -12.67 29.93 38.55
N THR A 897 -11.87 29.50 39.53
CA THR A 897 -12.00 28.15 40.11
C THR A 897 -13.25 28.03 40.97
N GLU A 898 -14.06 26.99 40.73
CA GLU A 898 -15.20 26.63 41.59
C GLU A 898 -14.69 26.08 42.93
N GLY A 899 -14.55 26.96 43.91
CA GLY A 899 -14.17 26.59 45.27
C GLY A 899 -13.66 27.76 46.11
N ASP A 900 -13.20 28.83 45.48
CA ASP A 900 -12.64 29.96 46.19
C ASP A 900 -13.73 30.99 46.52
N GLN A 901 -14.07 31.11 47.80
CA GLN A 901 -15.17 31.97 48.28
C GLN A 901 -14.90 33.49 48.12
N ALA A 902 -13.78 33.87 47.50
CA ALA A 902 -13.39 35.25 47.23
C ALA A 902 -13.50 35.67 45.74
N GLY A 903 -13.72 34.74 44.80
CA GLY A 903 -14.00 35.08 43.39
C GLY A 903 -12.91 35.89 42.67
N ARG A 904 -11.64 35.81 43.10
CA ARG A 904 -10.51 36.43 42.39
C ARG A 904 -10.07 35.52 41.23
N PRO A 905 -9.77 36.06 40.04
CA PRO A 905 -9.23 35.29 38.93
C PRO A 905 -7.84 34.73 39.27
N THR A 906 -7.49 33.59 38.67
CA THR A 906 -6.18 32.94 38.87
C THR A 906 -5.06 33.81 38.30
N GLU A 907 -4.05 34.13 39.12
CA GLU A 907 -2.88 34.92 38.73
C GLU A 907 -2.11 34.20 37.59
N SER A 908 -1.66 34.96 36.59
CA SER A 908 -0.79 34.44 35.52
C SER A 908 0.66 34.79 35.81
N ARG A 909 1.56 33.82 35.66
CA ARG A 909 2.94 33.89 36.14
C ARG A 909 3.94 33.65 35.01
N ILE A 910 4.94 34.53 34.88
CA ILE A 910 6.01 34.45 33.89
C ILE A 910 7.34 34.52 34.64
N VAL A 911 8.05 33.39 34.72
CA VAL A 911 9.29 33.24 35.49
C VAL A 911 10.44 32.90 34.56
N ALA A 912 11.50 33.69 34.61
CA ALA A 912 12.77 33.41 33.96
C ALA A 912 13.90 33.41 34.98
N GLY A 913 14.77 32.40 34.93
CA GLY A 913 16.04 32.42 35.66
C GLY A 913 17.04 33.42 35.06
N GLY A 914 16.93 33.69 33.74
CA GLY A 914 17.64 34.71 32.99
C GLY A 914 16.78 35.96 32.75
N ASP A 915 16.77 36.46 31.51
CA ASP A 915 16.11 37.71 31.12
C ASP A 915 14.65 37.50 30.68
N VAL A 916 13.82 38.54 30.85
CA VAL A 916 12.45 38.59 30.28
C VAL A 916 12.37 39.71 29.24
N ARG A 917 11.99 39.40 28.00
CA ARG A 917 11.95 40.38 26.90
C ARG A 917 10.61 40.39 26.17
N TYR A 918 9.99 41.56 26.06
CA TYR A 918 8.87 41.83 25.17
C TYR A 918 9.32 42.83 24.10
N ALA A 919 9.31 42.42 22.83
CA ALA A 919 9.87 43.19 21.73
C ALA A 919 8.85 43.41 20.60
N ALA A 920 8.84 44.62 20.04
CA ALA A 920 8.19 44.93 18.78
C ALA A 920 9.07 44.54 17.58
N VAL A 921 8.45 44.37 16.41
CA VAL A 921 9.14 44.18 15.12
C VAL A 921 8.65 45.20 14.10
N HIS A 922 9.35 45.38 12.97
CA HIS A 922 8.93 46.33 11.94
C HIS A 922 8.40 45.63 10.69
N ASP A 923 7.19 46.00 10.28
CA ASP A 923 6.74 45.80 8.90
C ASP A 923 7.55 46.71 7.99
N GLN A 924 8.02 46.18 6.86
CA GLN A 924 8.86 46.91 5.91
C GLN A 924 8.20 46.94 4.53
N GLU A 925 8.06 48.12 3.93
CA GLU A 925 7.65 48.30 2.53
C GLU A 925 8.71 49.10 1.77
N HIS A 926 9.15 48.55 0.64
CA HIS A 926 10.12 49.17 -0.26
C HIS A 926 9.54 49.26 -1.67
N ARG A 927 9.56 50.44 -2.27
CA ARG A 927 9.04 50.70 -3.62
C ARG A 927 10.04 51.46 -4.47
N THR A 928 10.25 51.00 -5.69
CA THR A 928 11.10 51.67 -6.67
C THR A 928 10.33 51.96 -7.95
N HIS A 929 10.30 53.22 -8.37
CA HIS A 929 9.80 53.65 -9.66
C HIS A 929 10.94 54.18 -10.52
N PHE A 930 11.21 53.52 -11.65
CA PHE A 930 12.22 53.96 -12.60
C PHE A 930 11.56 54.29 -13.95
N ASP A 931 11.60 55.56 -14.39
CA ASP A 931 11.20 55.99 -15.74
C ASP A 931 12.41 56.54 -16.49
N LYS A 932 12.79 55.85 -17.56
CA LYS A 932 13.85 56.27 -18.47
C LYS A 932 13.27 56.59 -19.84
N LYS A 933 13.41 57.84 -20.25
CA LYS A 933 13.02 58.34 -21.56
C LYS A 933 14.26 58.80 -22.33
N SER A 934 14.54 58.15 -23.45
CA SER A 934 15.63 58.52 -24.36
C SER A 934 15.11 58.99 -25.71
N LEU A 935 15.66 60.07 -26.24
CA LEU A 935 15.41 60.61 -27.57
C LEU A 935 16.65 60.43 -28.45
N SER A 936 16.50 59.87 -29.66
CA SER A 936 17.61 59.64 -30.58
C SER A 936 17.19 59.80 -32.03
N ILE A 937 18.06 60.40 -32.87
CA ILE A 937 17.90 60.48 -34.33
C ILE A 937 19.09 59.75 -34.97
N ALA A 938 18.83 58.81 -35.88
CA ALA A 938 19.85 58.12 -36.69
C ALA A 938 21.06 57.56 -35.89
N GLY A 939 20.81 57.03 -34.68
CA GLY A 939 21.86 56.48 -33.80
C GLY A 939 22.55 57.51 -32.89
N ILE A 940 22.29 58.80 -33.07
CA ILE A 940 22.81 59.88 -32.20
C ILE A 940 21.85 60.08 -31.03
N ARG A 941 22.35 59.94 -29.79
CA ARG A 941 21.61 60.20 -28.55
C ARG A 941 21.47 61.71 -28.34
N LEU A 942 20.24 62.23 -28.36
CA LEU A 942 19.96 63.67 -28.26
C LEU A 942 19.67 64.11 -26.83
N SER A 943 18.86 63.33 -26.12
CA SER A 943 18.60 63.52 -24.70
C SER A 943 18.20 62.23 -24.03
N GLU A 944 18.47 62.14 -22.74
CA GLU A 944 18.08 61.03 -21.89
C GLU A 944 17.73 61.59 -20.52
N ARG A 945 16.56 61.22 -20.00
CA ARG A 945 16.16 61.53 -18.62
C ARG A 945 15.79 60.21 -17.97
N ALA A 946 16.46 59.90 -16.87
CA ALA A 946 16.14 58.77 -16.01
C ALA A 946 15.78 59.33 -14.63
N THR A 947 14.58 59.04 -14.18
CA THR A 947 14.13 59.36 -12.82
C THR A 947 13.97 58.05 -12.08
N GLU A 948 14.59 57.95 -10.91
CA GLU A 948 14.47 56.84 -9.97
C GLU A 948 13.91 57.38 -8.66
N ILE A 949 12.74 56.90 -8.25
CA ILE A 949 12.10 57.25 -6.98
C ILE A 949 12.06 56.00 -6.12
N THR A 950 12.72 56.04 -4.98
CA THR A 950 12.77 54.98 -3.97
C THR A 950 11.98 55.43 -2.75
N HIS A 951 11.08 54.59 -2.26
CA HIS A 951 10.28 54.84 -1.06
C HIS A 951 10.41 53.66 -0.11
N GLU A 952 10.77 53.94 1.14
CA GLU A 952 10.98 52.96 2.21
C GLU A 952 10.10 53.34 3.40
N GLN A 953 9.38 52.36 3.95
CA GLN A 953 8.50 52.54 5.10
C GLN A 953 8.73 51.40 6.11
N LEU A 954 8.99 51.75 7.37
CA LEU A 954 9.07 50.85 8.51
C LEU A 954 7.96 51.19 9.50
N VAL A 955 7.12 50.22 9.86
CA VAL A 955 6.02 50.39 10.81
C VAL A 955 6.17 49.39 11.95
N ALA A 956 6.35 49.87 13.17
CA ALA A 956 6.48 48.99 14.33
C ALA A 956 5.16 48.27 14.66
N LEU A 957 5.25 46.97 14.93
CA LEU A 957 4.21 46.09 15.41
C LEU A 957 4.52 45.70 16.86
N PRO A 958 3.71 46.16 17.83
CA PRO A 958 3.98 45.94 19.24
C PRO A 958 3.69 44.51 19.67
N THR A 959 4.36 44.06 20.73
CA THR A 959 3.85 42.98 21.58
C THR A 959 2.74 43.55 22.47
N VAL A 960 1.62 42.84 22.57
CA VAL A 960 0.43 43.29 23.30
C VAL A 960 0.04 42.25 24.34
N LEU A 961 -0.07 42.65 25.59
CA LEU A 961 -0.57 41.83 26.71
C LEU A 961 -1.84 42.47 27.26
N GLN A 962 -2.95 41.72 27.23
CA GLN A 962 -4.23 42.09 27.81
C GLN A 962 -4.64 41.04 28.83
N SER A 963 -5.03 41.46 30.04
CA SER A 963 -5.41 40.53 31.10
C SER A 963 -6.63 40.99 31.89
N GLU A 964 -7.54 40.06 32.16
CA GLU A 964 -8.61 40.19 33.15
C GLU A 964 -8.21 39.59 34.53
N ALA A 965 -6.94 39.23 34.71
CA ALA A 965 -6.36 38.69 35.93
C ALA A 965 -5.06 39.40 36.32
N ASP A 966 -4.62 39.21 37.56
CA ASP A 966 -3.31 39.68 38.02
C ASP A 966 -2.18 38.97 37.23
N VAL A 967 -1.11 39.72 36.94
CA VAL A 967 0.06 39.21 36.19
C VAL A 967 1.32 39.42 37.01
N LEU A 968 2.05 38.34 37.26
CA LEU A 968 3.36 38.32 37.90
C LEU A 968 4.43 37.98 36.87
N SER A 969 5.42 38.85 36.70
CA SER A 969 6.63 38.56 35.92
C SER A 969 7.87 38.64 36.80
N GLU A 970 8.60 37.53 36.89
CA GLU A 970 9.83 37.38 37.66
C GLU A 970 11.00 37.10 36.72
N SER A 971 12.09 37.86 36.86
CA SER A 971 13.32 37.72 36.08
C SER A 971 14.51 37.65 37.03
N GLY A 972 15.39 36.65 36.87
CA GLY A 972 16.68 36.60 37.56
C GLY A 972 17.69 37.60 36.97
N GLY A 973 17.52 37.99 35.71
CA GLY A 973 18.32 38.97 34.96
C GLY A 973 17.57 40.27 34.68
N ASP A 974 17.72 40.79 33.47
CA ASP A 974 17.09 42.04 33.02
C ASP A 974 15.64 41.80 32.52
N THR A 975 14.80 42.83 32.61
CA THR A 975 13.47 42.84 31.97
C THR A 975 13.38 43.99 30.97
N THR A 976 13.10 43.70 29.70
CA THR A 976 13.01 44.73 28.63
C THR A 976 11.63 44.74 27.97
N LEU A 977 10.98 45.90 27.96
CA LEU A 977 9.72 46.20 27.29
C LEU A 977 9.98 47.22 26.17
N ALA A 978 10.21 46.74 24.95
CA ALA A 978 10.53 47.58 23.79
C ALA A 978 9.33 47.67 22.83
N GLY A 979 8.70 48.84 22.74
CA GLY A 979 7.50 49.06 21.94
C GLY A 979 6.32 48.16 22.33
N THR A 980 6.16 47.88 23.61
CA THR A 980 5.15 46.94 24.14
C THR A 980 3.95 47.68 24.71
N ARG A 981 2.76 47.07 24.65
CA ARG A 981 1.55 47.57 25.30
C ARG A 981 1.00 46.53 26.27
N ILE A 982 0.88 46.90 27.54
CA ILE A 982 0.27 46.10 28.61
C ILE A 982 -1.00 46.82 29.09
N ASP A 983 -2.11 46.10 29.18
CA ASP A 983 -3.43 46.62 29.59
C ASP A 983 -4.13 45.58 30.49
N LEU A 984 -4.19 45.85 31.79
CA LEU A 984 -4.76 44.96 32.80
C LEU A 984 -6.06 45.49 33.42
N GLY A 985 -6.56 46.65 32.98
CA GLY A 985 -7.72 47.31 33.60
C GLY A 985 -7.51 47.57 35.09
N GLU A 986 -8.37 47.00 35.95
CA GLU A 986 -8.33 47.15 37.41
C GLU A 986 -7.38 46.16 38.13
N ASN A 987 -6.71 45.26 37.38
CA ASN A 987 -5.88 44.19 37.96
C ASN A 987 -4.44 44.66 38.25
N VAL A 988 -3.68 43.81 38.93
CA VAL A 988 -2.33 44.11 39.39
C VAL A 988 -1.27 43.60 38.41
N MET A 989 -0.31 44.46 38.04
CA MET A 989 0.95 44.06 37.40
C MET A 989 2.05 44.02 38.46
N THR A 990 2.66 42.85 38.65
CA THR A 990 3.85 42.70 39.51
C THR A 990 5.08 42.38 38.66
N LEU A 991 6.13 43.19 38.79
CA LEU A 991 7.41 43.05 38.08
C LEU A 991 8.55 42.88 39.08
N THR A 992 9.05 41.66 39.26
CA THR A 992 10.25 41.38 40.06
C THR A 992 11.44 41.14 39.14
N VAL A 993 12.44 42.02 39.18
CA VAL A 993 13.56 42.04 38.25
C VAL A 993 14.87 42.01 39.03
N GLY A 994 15.66 40.95 38.87
CA GLY A 994 16.97 40.83 39.53
C GLY A 994 18.00 41.85 39.03
N GLY A 995 17.96 42.17 37.73
CA GLY A 995 18.79 43.13 37.02
C GLY A 995 18.09 44.46 36.73
N THR A 996 18.17 44.92 35.49
CA THR A 996 17.66 46.21 35.00
C THR A 996 16.27 46.08 34.39
N LEU A 997 15.33 46.95 34.77
CA LEU A 997 14.04 47.11 34.09
C LEU A 997 14.11 48.22 33.04
N ARG A 998 14.01 47.88 31.75
CA ARG A 998 14.05 48.83 30.61
C ARG A 998 12.70 48.94 29.91
N LEU A 999 12.16 50.15 29.82
CA LEU A 999 11.00 50.47 29.00
C LEU A 999 11.43 51.44 27.89
N GLU A 1000 11.43 50.95 26.65
CA GLU A 1000 12.01 51.65 25.50
C GLU A 1000 10.99 51.87 24.38
N ALA A 1001 10.97 53.08 23.81
CA ALA A 1001 10.20 53.41 22.62
C ALA A 1001 10.80 52.77 21.36
N VAL A 1002 9.94 52.52 20.38
CA VAL A 1002 10.34 52.06 19.04
C VAL A 1002 9.98 53.10 17.98
N TYR A 1003 10.67 53.07 16.84
CA TYR A 1003 10.55 54.14 15.84
C TYR A 1003 9.92 53.63 14.54
N ASP A 1004 8.90 54.32 14.03
CA ASP A 1004 8.46 54.20 12.64
C ASP A 1004 9.37 55.05 11.75
N LEU A 1005 9.56 54.64 10.49
CA LEU A 1005 10.35 55.38 9.49
C LEU A 1005 9.56 55.49 8.18
N GLU A 1006 9.56 56.66 7.56
CA GLU A 1006 9.08 56.87 6.18
C GLU A 1006 10.10 57.73 5.43
N ARG A 1007 10.70 57.17 4.37
CA ARG A 1007 11.76 57.81 3.58
C ARG A 1007 11.47 57.74 2.10
N THR A 1008 11.52 58.88 1.41
CA THR A 1008 11.41 58.99 -0.05
C THR A 1008 12.66 59.64 -0.61
N GLN A 1009 13.31 58.98 -1.57
CA GLN A 1009 14.48 59.48 -2.27
C GLN A 1009 14.20 59.54 -3.77
N GLU A 1010 14.37 60.70 -4.40
CA GLU A 1010 14.29 60.84 -5.86
C GLU A 1010 15.67 61.21 -6.42
N VAL A 1011 16.15 60.43 -7.38
CA VAL A 1011 17.39 60.66 -8.13
C VAL A 1011 17.03 60.93 -9.59
N GLU A 1012 17.24 62.16 -10.05
CA GLU A 1012 17.05 62.54 -11.45
C GLU A 1012 18.40 62.66 -12.16
N ARG A 1013 18.65 61.76 -13.12
CA ARG A 1013 19.80 61.81 -14.01
C ARG A 1013 19.38 62.29 -15.39
N SER A 1014 19.98 63.38 -15.86
CA SER A 1014 19.70 63.91 -17.19
C SER A 1014 20.97 64.07 -18.02
N PHE A 1015 20.87 63.71 -19.30
CA PHE A 1015 21.85 63.99 -20.33
C PHE A 1015 21.17 64.75 -21.47
N THR A 1016 21.74 65.88 -21.86
CA THR A 1016 21.28 66.63 -23.03
C THR A 1016 22.47 67.00 -23.91
N LEU A 1017 22.36 66.70 -25.21
CA LEU A 1017 23.34 67.11 -26.21
C LEU A 1017 23.21 68.62 -26.45
N GLY A 1018 24.29 69.37 -26.31
CA GLY A 1018 24.30 70.82 -26.57
C GLY A 1018 23.96 71.13 -28.04
N GLY A 1019 23.27 72.25 -28.28
CA GLY A 1019 22.82 72.67 -29.62
C GLY A 1019 23.96 72.76 -30.65
N ILE A 1020 23.63 72.44 -31.91
CA ILE A 1020 24.56 72.42 -33.05
C ILE A 1020 24.59 73.81 -33.70
N ASP A 1021 25.45 74.71 -33.20
CA ASP A 1021 25.83 75.92 -33.93
C ASP A 1021 27.30 75.80 -34.33
N GLY A 1022 27.54 75.53 -35.62
CA GLY A 1022 28.86 75.65 -36.26
C GLY A 1022 29.99 74.78 -35.70
N PHE A 1023 30.06 73.51 -36.11
CA PHE A 1023 31.27 72.66 -36.16
C PHE A 1023 32.29 72.72 -35.00
N ASP A 1024 31.84 72.92 -33.76
CA ASP A 1024 32.64 72.70 -32.54
C ASP A 1024 31.85 71.79 -31.58
N PRO A 1025 32.27 70.54 -31.34
CA PRO A 1025 31.53 69.60 -30.51
C PRO A 1025 31.62 70.01 -29.03
N LYS A 1026 30.60 70.71 -28.52
CA LYS A 1026 30.47 70.93 -27.07
C LYS A 1026 30.14 69.62 -26.36
N LEU A 1027 30.95 69.27 -25.37
CA LEU A 1027 30.72 68.18 -24.41
C LEU A 1027 29.29 68.28 -23.84
N GLY A 1028 28.52 67.18 -23.89
CA GLY A 1028 27.17 67.13 -23.35
C GLY A 1028 27.14 67.41 -21.84
N LYS A 1029 26.01 67.95 -21.35
CA LYS A 1029 25.82 68.18 -19.91
C LYS A 1029 25.17 66.94 -19.29
N ASN A 1030 25.82 66.39 -18.27
CA ASN A 1030 25.24 65.42 -17.34
C ASN A 1030 24.87 66.17 -16.06
N THR A 1031 23.65 65.98 -15.56
CA THR A 1031 23.22 66.44 -14.23
C THR A 1031 22.67 65.25 -13.46
N GLU A 1032 22.96 65.22 -12.16
CA GLU A 1032 22.37 64.29 -11.20
C GLU A 1032 21.89 65.12 -10.01
N ASP A 1033 20.58 65.22 -9.84
CA ASP A 1033 19.94 65.88 -8.71
C ASP A 1033 19.35 64.80 -7.80
N THR A 1034 19.58 64.88 -6.48
CA THR A 1034 19.05 63.95 -5.48
C THR A 1034 18.27 64.71 -4.42
N THR A 1035 17.04 64.29 -4.15
CA THR A 1035 16.18 64.84 -3.10
C THR A 1035 15.81 63.73 -2.12
N ILE A 1036 15.84 64.01 -0.81
CA ILE A 1036 15.51 63.06 0.26
C ILE A 1036 14.53 63.73 1.21
N ASP A 1037 13.41 63.05 1.44
CA ASP A 1037 12.41 63.37 2.46
C ASP A 1037 12.32 62.20 3.43
N GLU A 1038 12.52 62.43 4.73
CA GLU A 1038 12.59 61.36 5.75
C GLU A 1038 11.86 61.78 7.02
N HIS A 1039 11.03 60.90 7.57
CA HIS A 1039 10.26 61.12 8.80
C HIS A 1039 10.44 59.91 9.71
N SER A 1040 10.89 60.14 10.95
CA SER A 1040 10.94 59.12 12.00
C SER A 1040 10.02 59.50 13.16
N GLY A 1041 9.16 58.58 13.59
CA GLY A 1041 8.17 58.79 14.64
C GLY A 1041 8.36 57.82 15.80
N ALA A 1042 8.58 58.34 17.01
CA ALA A 1042 8.70 57.52 18.22
C ALA A 1042 7.33 57.00 18.68
N ARG A 1043 7.25 55.72 19.06
CA ARG A 1043 6.10 55.06 19.68
C ARG A 1043 6.45 54.62 21.08
N ALA A 1044 5.71 55.09 22.07
CA ALA A 1044 5.96 54.77 23.46
C ALA A 1044 5.62 53.31 23.81
N THR A 1045 6.37 52.74 24.75
CA THR A 1045 5.94 51.56 25.52
C THR A 1045 4.93 51.97 26.56
N GLN A 1046 3.80 51.27 26.67
CA GLN A 1046 2.70 51.61 27.57
C GLN A 1046 2.38 50.48 28.55
N ILE A 1047 2.21 50.81 29.82
CA ILE A 1047 1.64 49.95 30.85
C ILE A 1047 0.42 50.64 31.43
N ASP A 1048 -0.72 49.95 31.45
CA ASP A 1048 -1.99 50.43 32.00
C ASP A 1048 -2.56 49.34 32.92
N ALA A 1049 -2.72 49.62 34.21
CA ALA A 1049 -3.18 48.64 35.21
C ALA A 1049 -3.83 49.33 36.42
N GLY A 1050 -4.51 48.56 37.27
CA GLY A 1050 -5.10 49.06 38.51
C GLY A 1050 -3.99 49.40 39.49
N THR A 1051 -3.10 48.42 39.73
CA THR A 1051 -1.88 48.63 40.51
C THR A 1051 -0.67 48.15 39.72
N VAL A 1052 0.43 48.89 39.79
CA VAL A 1052 1.73 48.49 39.22
C VAL A 1052 2.76 48.43 40.34
N ASP A 1053 3.17 47.22 40.69
CA ASP A 1053 4.18 46.95 41.70
C ASP A 1053 5.45 46.47 40.99
N SER A 1054 6.58 47.16 41.20
CA SER A 1054 7.85 46.75 40.63
C SER A 1054 8.97 46.77 41.66
N GLU A 1055 9.71 45.67 41.74
CA GLU A 1055 10.95 45.55 42.50
C GLU A 1055 12.09 45.26 41.52
N THR A 1056 13.04 46.18 41.40
CA THR A 1056 14.18 46.08 40.49
C THR A 1056 15.48 46.08 41.30
N GLY A 1057 16.33 45.05 41.14
CA GLY A 1057 17.63 44.96 41.83
C GLY A 1057 18.70 45.90 41.25
N GLY A 1058 18.62 46.21 39.96
CA GLY A 1058 19.47 47.15 39.21
C GLY A 1058 18.77 48.46 38.87
N ASP A 1059 19.01 48.98 37.66
CA ASP A 1059 18.51 50.29 37.22
C ASP A 1059 17.07 50.21 36.67
N LEU A 1060 16.33 51.33 36.73
CA LEU A 1060 15.05 51.52 36.03
C LEU A 1060 15.25 52.52 34.89
N VAL A 1061 15.14 52.08 33.64
CA VAL A 1061 15.32 52.91 32.44
C VAL A 1061 13.98 53.19 31.77
N LEU A 1062 13.60 54.46 31.66
CA LEU A 1062 12.37 54.94 31.03
C LEU A 1062 12.70 55.82 29.81
N ALA A 1063 12.80 55.21 28.63
CA ALA A 1063 13.15 55.87 27.37
C ALA A 1063 11.95 55.96 26.43
N GLY A 1064 11.10 56.98 26.59
CA GLY A 1064 9.82 57.10 25.88
C GLY A 1064 8.78 56.07 26.34
N ALA A 1065 8.57 55.97 27.65
CA ALA A 1065 7.62 55.04 28.27
C ALA A 1065 6.45 55.77 28.95
N ASP A 1066 5.30 55.11 29.05
CA ASP A 1066 4.06 55.64 29.63
C ASP A 1066 3.44 54.62 30.59
N ILE A 1067 3.65 54.82 31.89
CA ILE A 1067 3.11 53.96 32.96
C ILE A 1067 1.91 54.65 33.59
N ARG A 1068 0.75 54.01 33.54
CA ARG A 1068 -0.50 54.43 34.18
C ARG A 1068 -0.94 53.38 35.19
N ALA A 1069 -1.15 53.82 36.42
CA ALA A 1069 -1.77 53.02 37.46
C ALA A 1069 -3.03 53.73 37.97
N ASP A 1070 -4.17 53.04 37.97
CA ASP A 1070 -5.43 53.67 38.38
C ASP A 1070 -5.49 53.89 39.91
N ASP A 1071 -5.02 52.91 40.69
CA ASP A 1071 -4.99 52.88 42.16
C ASP A 1071 -3.59 53.23 42.73
N ASN A 1072 -2.64 52.28 42.69
CA ASN A 1072 -1.32 52.41 43.33
C ASN A 1072 -0.18 52.14 42.34
N LEU A 1073 0.93 52.84 42.55
CA LEU A 1073 2.17 52.64 41.81
C LEU A 1073 3.33 52.58 42.80
N ASP A 1074 3.88 51.38 42.96
CA ASP A 1074 4.97 51.11 43.90
C ASP A 1074 6.20 50.66 43.10
N LEU A 1075 7.25 51.49 43.12
CA LEU A 1075 8.48 51.28 42.36
C LEU A 1075 9.69 51.24 43.32
N ALA A 1076 10.11 50.03 43.69
CA ALA A 1076 11.34 49.80 44.42
C ALA A 1076 12.50 49.57 43.45
N VAL A 1077 13.52 50.44 43.49
CA VAL A 1077 14.68 50.38 42.60
C VAL A 1077 15.96 50.30 43.42
N GLY A 1078 16.78 49.27 43.18
CA GLY A 1078 18.06 49.05 43.84
C GLY A 1078 19.21 49.89 43.27
N GLY A 1079 19.14 50.24 41.99
CA GLY A 1079 20.09 51.08 41.24
C GLY A 1079 19.57 52.48 40.91
N ASP A 1080 19.96 53.00 39.75
CA ASP A 1080 19.62 54.35 39.27
C ASP A 1080 18.31 54.35 38.46
N ILE A 1081 17.56 55.47 38.54
CA ILE A 1081 16.42 55.73 37.66
C ILE A 1081 16.89 56.64 36.52
N VAL A 1082 16.86 56.13 35.29
CA VAL A 1082 17.32 56.81 34.08
C VAL A 1082 16.13 57.14 33.18
N GLN A 1083 15.80 58.43 33.07
CA GLN A 1083 14.71 58.90 32.20
C GLN A 1083 15.27 59.59 30.95
N GLN A 1084 14.86 59.14 29.77
CA GLN A 1084 15.28 59.69 28.47
C GLN A 1084 14.07 59.96 27.58
N ASP A 1085 14.09 61.09 26.85
CA ASP A 1085 13.04 61.42 25.89
C ASP A 1085 13.30 60.74 24.54
N ALA A 1086 12.26 60.19 23.91
CA ALA A 1086 12.37 59.61 22.58
C ALA A 1086 12.15 60.67 21.49
N ALA A 1087 13.13 60.91 20.63
CA ALA A 1087 13.07 61.95 19.60
C ALA A 1087 12.38 61.47 18.30
N SER A 1088 11.37 62.20 17.81
CA SER A 1088 10.83 62.07 16.46
C SER A 1088 11.44 63.15 15.56
N THR A 1089 11.90 62.79 14.36
CA THR A 1089 12.58 63.70 13.43
C THR A 1089 11.89 63.77 12.07
N SER A 1090 12.01 64.91 11.38
CA SER A 1090 11.57 65.07 9.99
C SER A 1090 12.60 65.88 9.21
N HIS A 1091 13.01 65.38 8.06
CA HIS A 1091 13.96 65.98 7.13
C HIS A 1091 13.27 66.24 5.78
N HIS A 1092 13.31 67.48 5.30
CA HIS A 1092 12.78 67.87 3.98
C HIS A 1092 13.75 68.82 3.30
N PHE A 1093 14.32 68.45 2.14
CA PHE A 1093 15.20 69.31 1.32
C PHE A 1093 16.26 70.11 2.13
N ALA A 1094 16.93 69.45 3.10
CA ALA A 1094 17.94 69.98 4.01
C ALA A 1094 17.46 70.76 5.26
N GLU A 1095 16.16 70.85 5.54
CA GLU A 1095 15.63 71.33 6.83
C GLU A 1095 15.33 70.14 7.77
N GLN A 1096 15.87 70.15 9.01
CA GLN A 1096 15.60 69.15 10.06
C GLN A 1096 14.68 69.75 11.14
N ARG A 1097 13.60 69.04 11.49
CA ARG A 1097 12.74 69.34 12.65
C ARG A 1097 12.75 68.15 13.60
N THR A 1098 12.83 68.42 14.90
CA THR A 1098 12.83 67.39 15.96
C THR A 1098 11.78 67.73 17.01
N SER A 1099 10.97 66.76 17.40
CA SER A 1099 10.05 66.81 18.54
C SER A 1099 10.32 65.65 19.50
N TYR A 1100 10.14 65.85 20.80
CA TYR A 1100 10.44 64.85 21.81
C TYR A 1100 9.15 64.25 22.40
N LEU A 1101 9.12 62.93 22.55
CA LEU A 1101 8.11 62.17 23.29
C LEU A 1101 8.68 61.91 24.68
N GLY A 1102 8.10 62.56 25.70
CA GLY A 1102 8.53 62.40 27.09
C GLY A 1102 8.12 61.06 27.67
N SER A 1103 8.87 60.58 28.67
CA SER A 1103 8.44 59.46 29.51
C SER A 1103 7.49 59.97 30.60
N PHE A 1104 6.32 59.33 30.75
CA PHE A 1104 5.29 59.70 31.71
C PHE A 1104 5.04 58.56 32.70
N VAL A 1105 4.91 58.92 33.98
CA VAL A 1105 4.54 58.01 35.06
C VAL A 1105 3.42 58.71 35.84
N ASN A 1106 2.22 58.11 35.88
CA ASN A 1106 1.03 58.78 36.40
C ASN A 1106 0.14 57.85 37.24
N THR A 1107 -0.50 58.42 38.26
CA THR A 1107 -1.46 57.74 39.14
C THR A 1107 -2.72 58.60 39.29
N SER A 1108 -3.93 58.04 39.16
CA SER A 1108 -5.18 58.82 39.27
C SER A 1108 -5.47 59.31 40.70
N ASP A 1109 -5.15 58.49 41.72
CA ASP A 1109 -5.53 58.73 43.12
C ASP A 1109 -4.38 59.16 44.05
N GLY A 1110 -3.18 59.34 43.51
CA GLY A 1110 -2.10 60.15 44.12
C GLY A 1110 -1.35 59.53 45.30
N ARG A 1111 -1.38 58.21 45.50
CA ARG A 1111 -0.52 57.52 46.47
C ARG A 1111 0.60 56.77 45.75
N VAL A 1112 1.74 57.43 45.65
CA VAL A 1112 3.03 56.79 45.35
C VAL A 1112 3.62 56.35 46.68
N HIS A 1113 3.72 55.05 46.95
CA HIS A 1113 4.41 54.55 48.13
C HIS A 1113 5.90 54.32 47.79
N ASP A 1114 6.76 55.03 48.53
CA ASP A 1114 8.21 54.82 48.63
C ASP A 1114 9.01 54.78 47.32
N PHE A 1115 9.35 55.95 46.76
CA PHE A 1115 10.56 56.08 45.93
C PHE A 1115 11.78 55.90 46.85
N GLY A 1116 12.20 54.66 47.08
CA GLY A 1116 13.40 54.31 47.83
C GLY A 1116 14.68 54.70 47.09
N VAL A 1117 14.97 56.00 46.95
CA VAL A 1117 16.16 56.47 46.24
C VAL A 1117 17.42 56.23 47.09
N SER A 1118 18.21 55.23 46.71
CA SER A 1118 19.62 55.14 47.07
C SER A 1118 20.39 56.25 46.33
N THR A 1119 20.47 57.44 46.93
CA THR A 1119 21.07 58.61 46.27
C THR A 1119 22.56 58.44 45.97
N GLN A 1120 22.94 58.41 44.69
CA GLN A 1120 24.17 59.07 44.23
C GLN A 1120 23.88 59.97 43.02
N ARG A 1121 24.18 61.26 43.20
CA ARG A 1121 24.08 62.29 42.17
C ARG A 1121 24.95 61.95 40.96
N SER A 1122 24.36 61.93 39.78
CA SER A 1122 25.03 62.33 38.53
C SER A 1122 24.32 63.55 37.93
N LYS A 1123 25.11 64.48 37.41
CA LYS A 1123 24.72 65.81 36.91
C LYS A 1123 24.76 65.82 35.39
N ASP A 1124 23.82 66.60 34.86
CA ASP A 1124 23.72 67.24 33.53
C ASP A 1124 23.37 66.35 32.34
#